data_AF-A0A3L8Q015-F1
#
_entry.id   AF-A0A3L8Q015-F1
#
_cell.length_a   1.000
_cell.length_b   1.000
_cell.length_c   1.000
_cell.angle_alpha   90.00
_cell.angle_beta   90.00
_cell.angle_gamma   90.00
#
_symmetry.space_group_name_H-M   'P 1'
#
loop_
_entity.id
_entity.type
_entity.pdbx_description
1 polymer ?
#
loop_
_entity_poly.entity_id
_entity_poly.type
_entity_poly.pdbx_seq_one_letter_code
_entity_poly.pdbx_strand_id
1 'polypeptide(L)'
;MTITRYNLKIFKPEQLGSNDEAGGQRTRNVVQSGKLNELFPAISDIDHAQSAIDFAKCYPALDTQDTSTLLDAHTFISRAPNDPLVSLMLVESDKLNDADRLPEMKEILESSVTAGQLLREGLAGFVAGQDSFSRSFLQTVYSFNNRDYYNNVRLEKGAIIAISVEYSGNEDGEYPRFTHYAQLTSDNNVGARDGSVTFTPPVPFKTPDADVTINGDDRCTKLRYVNSQPDKLKFHGVSKLTEKASGKVLKVKNTKGDLLPAVNTVSESTDNAITLENENGDTSYVTRRTIKQATNNSSTYIFNIDDLLTSEIEVGVSLAPQVKGYLRPTIRLSGSSVVVTYSSPPPEGFISLEYVSSSRYSVYQKDGNFPANKKITRGTIKAKFGTQNLLERDGKLYSFDNLRQVERATINYETGEISNSAIEWLALIENKTVQTENSVEFALSVRNPILDTFYVRVSTTADVLLSASANAAGVITGTNVNGTIENGLVSLTFGAAVDLTTLRYDISESVRLLPPAELYGLNPLRIPNGGQVPIFAAWETVSIQHSQNQVVSNPQVNQELTIRDGARFVDITDSTGKSLWTVDNQHFQVDLDNNKVIIKSTFADFTAPFVLTDTLGELALVTQVGSNTLTLASNLSREYPANSDVSSVQVIGDLQARVGKVRDMTAWNNNWDKDGAPATANLNVVSFPIEVDNETAVNEEWVLIFTSATAFRCVGERIGQVATGDTVNDFAPVNPLTNKPFFIIRKGAFGGGWNAGEAVRFNTVASAQPIMALRTTQAGHSQVDDDKAIIAFRGNES
;
A
#
# COMPACT_ATOMS: atom_id res chain seq x y z
N MET A 1 27.13 -0.04 -32.69
CA MET A 1 27.60 -1.43 -32.53
C MET A 1 26.36 -2.31 -32.39
N THR A 2 26.35 -3.58 -32.83
CA THR A 2 25.17 -4.43 -32.57
C THR A 2 25.05 -4.74 -31.08
N ILE A 3 23.91 -4.40 -30.46
CA ILE A 3 23.65 -4.70 -29.05
C ILE A 3 23.26 -6.17 -28.90
N THR A 4 24.02 -6.92 -28.09
CA THR A 4 23.75 -8.34 -27.81
C THR A 4 23.42 -8.58 -26.33
N ARG A 5 22.95 -9.78 -26.00
CA ARG A 5 22.74 -10.22 -24.60
C ARG A 5 23.99 -10.01 -23.72
N TYR A 6 25.19 -10.05 -24.30
CA TYR A 6 26.42 -9.82 -23.54
C TYR A 6 26.55 -8.39 -23.05
N ASN A 7 26.02 -7.40 -23.79
CA ASN A 7 26.11 -5.99 -23.46
C ASN A 7 25.11 -5.57 -22.37
N LEU A 8 24.06 -6.35 -22.13
CA LEU A 8 23.07 -6.08 -21.09
C LEU A 8 23.56 -6.64 -19.76
N LYS A 9 23.94 -5.76 -18.82
CA LYS A 9 24.48 -6.14 -17.51
C LYS A 9 23.63 -5.57 -16.38
N ILE A 10 23.60 -6.26 -15.26
CA ILE A 10 23.16 -5.70 -13.98
C ILE A 10 24.40 -5.58 -13.10
N PHE A 11 24.76 -4.36 -12.72
CA PHE A 11 25.92 -4.10 -11.87
C PHE A 11 25.53 -4.01 -10.39
N LYS A 12 26.48 -4.36 -9.53
CA LYS A 12 26.37 -4.27 -8.07
C LYS A 12 26.68 -2.85 -7.59
N PRO A 13 26.09 -2.43 -6.47
CA PRO A 13 26.45 -1.19 -5.79
C PRO A 13 27.81 -1.34 -5.08
N GLU A 14 28.30 -0.27 -4.44
CA GLU A 14 29.52 -0.29 -3.63
C GLU A 14 29.48 -1.38 -2.56
N GLN A 15 28.33 -1.54 -1.91
CA GLN A 15 28.14 -2.52 -0.86
C GLN A 15 26.75 -3.15 -0.94
N LEU A 16 26.70 -4.48 -0.87
CA LEU A 16 25.48 -5.24 -0.62
C LEU A 16 25.43 -5.67 0.84
N GLY A 17 24.23 -5.83 1.39
CA GLY A 17 24.02 -6.29 2.76
C GLY A 17 22.88 -5.55 3.45
N SER A 18 22.79 -5.75 4.77
CA SER A 18 21.73 -5.21 5.63
C SER A 18 22.21 -4.07 6.56
N ASN A 19 23.46 -3.62 6.42
CA ASN A 19 23.98 -2.49 7.20
C ASN A 19 23.60 -1.14 6.56
N ASP A 20 23.73 -0.07 7.34
CA ASP A 20 23.37 1.29 6.90
C ASP A 20 24.23 1.79 5.72
N GLU A 21 25.41 1.19 5.50
CA GLU A 21 26.29 1.53 4.38
C GLU A 21 25.92 0.81 3.07
N ALA A 22 24.98 -0.15 3.09
CA ALA A 22 24.59 -0.91 1.91
C ALA A 22 23.90 -0.01 0.87
N GLY A 23 24.20 -0.22 -0.42
CA GLY A 23 23.82 0.68 -1.51
C GLY A 23 25.02 1.52 -1.96
N GLY A 24 24.76 2.79 -2.26
CA GLY A 24 25.76 3.68 -2.86
C GLY A 24 25.96 3.42 -4.36
N GLN A 25 27.07 3.92 -4.88
CA GLN A 25 27.31 4.12 -6.32
C GLN A 25 27.41 2.82 -7.11
N ARG A 26 27.21 2.90 -8.43
CA ARG A 26 27.42 1.78 -9.35
C ARG A 26 28.90 1.38 -9.39
N THR A 27 29.17 0.08 -9.25
CA THR A 27 30.49 -0.50 -9.50
C THR A 27 30.55 -1.21 -10.86
N ARG A 28 31.74 -1.70 -11.26
CA ARG A 28 31.90 -2.55 -12.45
C ARG A 28 31.72 -4.04 -12.14
N ASN A 29 31.33 -4.39 -10.91
CA ASN A 29 31.08 -5.78 -10.52
C ASN A 29 29.71 -6.22 -11.03
N VAL A 30 29.69 -7.19 -11.95
CA VAL A 30 28.44 -7.70 -12.55
C VAL A 30 27.78 -8.71 -11.61
N VAL A 31 26.45 -8.67 -11.50
CA VAL A 31 25.65 -9.72 -10.88
C VAL A 31 25.73 -10.98 -11.75
N GLN A 32 26.31 -12.06 -11.21
CA GLN A 32 26.51 -13.29 -11.98
C GLN A 32 25.22 -14.09 -12.06
N SER A 33 24.71 -14.32 -13.28
CA SER A 33 23.54 -15.17 -13.50
C SER A 33 23.78 -16.59 -13.00
N GLY A 34 22.79 -17.15 -12.29
CA GLY A 34 22.80 -18.53 -11.78
C GLY A 34 23.56 -18.74 -10.47
N LYS A 35 24.46 -17.81 -10.11
CA LYS A 35 25.20 -17.91 -8.85
C LYS A 35 24.30 -17.53 -7.67
N LEU A 36 24.31 -18.39 -6.64
CA LEU A 36 23.49 -18.23 -5.45
C LEU A 36 23.92 -16.99 -4.65
N ASN A 37 22.92 -16.31 -4.08
CA ASN A 37 23.08 -15.19 -3.15
C ASN A 37 23.92 -14.02 -3.68
N GLU A 38 23.82 -13.75 -4.99
CA GLU A 38 24.61 -12.70 -5.63
C GLU A 38 24.10 -11.27 -5.35
N LEU A 39 22.79 -11.12 -5.16
CA LEU A 39 22.11 -9.85 -4.91
C LEU A 39 21.56 -9.76 -3.48
N PHE A 40 20.96 -10.85 -3.00
CA PHE A 40 20.48 -10.98 -1.62
C PHE A 40 21.28 -12.04 -0.87
N PRO A 41 21.44 -11.92 0.45
CA PRO A 41 22.01 -13.00 1.27
C PRO A 41 21.09 -14.24 1.28
N ALA A 42 21.64 -15.36 1.75
CA ALA A 42 20.83 -16.54 2.05
C ALA A 42 19.77 -16.18 3.11
N ILE A 43 18.57 -16.76 2.99
CA ILE A 43 17.55 -16.67 4.03
C ILE A 43 17.97 -17.63 5.15
N SER A 44 18.06 -17.12 6.38
CA SER A 44 18.42 -17.91 7.56
C SER A 44 17.19 -18.54 8.22
N ASP A 45 17.41 -19.57 9.05
CA ASP A 45 16.34 -20.18 9.86
C ASP A 45 15.66 -19.14 10.79
N ILE A 46 16.42 -18.12 11.23
CA ILE A 46 15.90 -17.02 12.05
C ILE A 46 14.98 -16.12 11.23
N ASP A 47 15.32 -15.86 9.97
CA ASP A 47 14.48 -15.05 9.07
C ASP A 47 13.13 -15.71 8.81
N HIS A 48 13.09 -17.04 8.70
CA HIS A 48 11.83 -17.80 8.64
C HIS A 48 11.08 -17.82 10.00
N ALA A 49 11.77 -17.77 11.13
CA ALA A 49 11.13 -17.79 12.45
C ALA A 49 10.55 -16.42 12.85
N GLN A 50 11.26 -15.33 12.57
CA GLN A 50 10.92 -13.98 13.04
C GLN A 50 10.34 -13.08 11.95
N SER A 51 10.42 -13.51 10.68
CA SER A 51 10.27 -12.66 9.49
C SER A 51 11.48 -11.76 9.23
N ALA A 52 11.73 -11.45 7.97
CA ALA A 52 12.81 -10.55 7.56
C ALA A 52 12.42 -9.69 6.35
N ILE A 53 13.09 -8.55 6.20
CA ILE A 53 13.03 -7.70 5.01
C ILE A 53 14.46 -7.40 4.58
N ASP A 54 14.77 -7.74 3.33
CA ASP A 54 16.05 -7.44 2.71
C ASP A 54 15.88 -6.45 1.57
N PHE A 55 16.88 -5.57 1.44
CA PHE A 55 16.96 -4.58 0.39
C PHE A 55 18.19 -4.85 -0.46
N ALA A 56 18.06 -4.65 -1.77
CA ALA A 56 19.20 -4.66 -2.66
C ALA A 56 19.04 -3.61 -3.74
N LYS A 57 20.00 -2.70 -3.81
CA LYS A 57 20.17 -1.77 -4.93
C LYS A 57 20.96 -2.47 -6.03
N CYS A 58 20.59 -2.29 -7.29
CA CYS A 58 21.41 -2.73 -8.42
C CYS A 58 21.18 -1.84 -9.65
N TYR A 59 22.02 -2.01 -10.67
CA TYR A 59 22.08 -1.10 -11.81
C TYR A 59 21.99 -1.85 -13.14
N PRO A 60 20.79 -2.02 -13.72
CA PRO A 60 20.64 -2.41 -15.11
C PRO A 60 21.34 -1.38 -16.01
N ALA A 61 22.20 -1.86 -16.90
CA ALA A 61 23.10 -1.02 -17.66
C ALA A 61 23.41 -1.60 -19.04
N LEU A 62 23.60 -0.72 -20.01
CA LEU A 62 24.15 -1.04 -21.32
C LEU A 62 25.67 -0.87 -21.31
N ASP A 63 26.42 -1.94 -21.58
CA ASP A 63 27.89 -1.99 -21.61
C ASP A 63 28.37 -2.21 -23.07
N THR A 64 28.44 -1.12 -23.85
CA THR A 64 28.98 -1.11 -25.23
C THR A 64 30.19 -0.18 -25.34
N GLN A 65 31.03 -0.42 -26.34
CA GLN A 65 32.25 0.39 -26.59
C GLN A 65 31.97 1.60 -27.47
N ASP A 66 30.78 2.19 -27.34
CA ASP A 66 30.30 3.34 -28.08
C ASP A 66 29.12 4.00 -27.35
N THR A 67 28.42 4.91 -28.03
CA THR A 67 27.21 5.60 -27.57
C THR A 67 25.93 4.99 -28.14
N SER A 68 25.92 3.70 -28.49
CA SER A 68 24.69 3.01 -28.91
C SER A 68 23.58 3.21 -27.87
N THR A 69 22.34 3.39 -28.31
CA THR A 69 21.21 3.63 -27.40
C THR A 69 20.40 2.35 -27.25
N LEU A 70 20.12 1.96 -26.01
CA LEU A 70 19.13 0.93 -25.73
C LEU A 70 17.79 1.63 -25.48
N LEU A 71 16.85 1.45 -26.41
CA LEU A 71 15.52 2.02 -26.34
C LEU A 71 14.63 1.24 -25.38
N ASP A 72 13.77 1.96 -24.66
CA ASP A 72 12.76 1.39 -23.76
C ASP A 72 13.34 0.30 -22.84
N ALA A 73 14.49 0.59 -22.23
CA ALA A 73 15.11 -0.33 -21.30
C ALA A 73 14.12 -0.58 -20.15
N HIS A 74 13.94 -1.83 -19.76
CA HIS A 74 12.98 -2.23 -18.75
C HIS A 74 13.41 -3.47 -17.99
N THR A 75 12.95 -3.57 -16.75
CA THR A 75 13.26 -4.67 -15.85
C THR A 75 11.99 -5.23 -15.21
N PHE A 76 11.97 -6.53 -14.92
CA PHE A 76 10.87 -7.19 -14.23
C PHE A 76 11.33 -8.53 -13.63
N ILE A 77 10.57 -9.02 -12.66
CA ILE A 77 10.82 -10.34 -12.06
C ILE A 77 10.21 -11.40 -12.97
N SER A 78 11.03 -11.99 -13.85
CA SER A 78 10.60 -13.02 -14.82
C SER A 78 10.14 -14.33 -14.19
N ARG A 79 10.60 -14.64 -12.97
CA ARG A 79 10.20 -15.83 -12.22
C ARG A 79 10.07 -15.48 -10.74
N ALA A 80 8.92 -15.80 -10.17
CA ALA A 80 8.66 -15.66 -8.73
C ALA A 80 9.48 -16.66 -7.89
N PRO A 81 9.75 -16.34 -6.61
CA PRO A 81 10.17 -17.34 -5.62
C PRO A 81 9.23 -18.56 -5.62
N ASN A 82 9.80 -19.74 -5.40
CA ASN A 82 9.04 -20.97 -5.22
C ASN A 82 8.46 -21.06 -3.80
N ASP A 83 9.11 -20.44 -2.81
CA ASP A 83 8.62 -20.42 -1.43
C ASP A 83 7.41 -19.47 -1.29
N PRO A 84 6.23 -19.96 -0.87
CA PRO A 84 5.06 -19.12 -0.68
C PRO A 84 5.20 -18.07 0.44
N LEU A 85 6.16 -18.22 1.35
CA LEU A 85 6.46 -17.26 2.43
C LEU A 85 7.41 -16.14 1.97
N VAL A 86 8.00 -16.26 0.77
CA VAL A 86 8.95 -15.28 0.24
C VAL A 86 8.27 -14.46 -0.86
N SER A 87 8.26 -13.14 -0.69
CA SER A 87 7.80 -12.19 -1.69
C SER A 87 8.99 -11.37 -2.20
N LEU A 88 9.02 -11.12 -3.50
CA LEU A 88 10.02 -10.25 -4.14
C LEU A 88 9.30 -9.19 -4.97
N MET A 89 9.76 -7.94 -4.85
CA MET A 89 9.24 -6.81 -5.64
C MET A 89 10.35 -5.82 -5.98
N LEU A 90 10.13 -5.03 -7.03
CA LEU A 90 10.92 -3.86 -7.35
C LEU A 90 10.15 -2.62 -6.91
N VAL A 91 10.87 -1.66 -6.33
CA VAL A 91 10.32 -0.38 -5.88
C VAL A 91 10.83 0.70 -6.82
N GLU A 92 9.90 1.38 -7.48
CA GLU A 92 10.18 2.52 -8.35
C GLU A 92 9.86 3.82 -7.60
N SER A 93 10.85 4.72 -7.56
CA SER A 93 10.73 6.06 -7.01
C SER A 93 11.59 7.03 -7.80
N ASP A 94 11.07 8.25 -8.01
CA ASP A 94 11.78 9.37 -8.61
C ASP A 94 12.92 9.92 -7.72
N LYS A 95 12.90 9.61 -6.42
CA LYS A 95 13.93 10.02 -5.47
C LYS A 95 15.15 9.12 -5.44
N LEU A 96 15.01 7.86 -5.91
CA LEU A 96 16.10 6.90 -5.88
C LEU A 96 17.22 7.36 -6.83
N ASN A 97 18.37 7.66 -6.26
CA ASN A 97 19.57 8.11 -6.96
C ASN A 97 20.77 7.21 -6.64
N ASP A 98 21.89 7.40 -7.33
CA ASP A 98 23.08 6.56 -7.17
C ASP A 98 23.74 6.65 -5.79
N ALA A 99 23.63 7.78 -5.09
CA ALA A 99 24.27 7.97 -3.78
C ALA A 99 23.50 7.29 -2.64
N ASP A 100 22.20 7.04 -2.81
CA ASP A 100 21.34 6.48 -1.76
C ASP A 100 21.88 5.16 -1.20
N ARG A 101 21.88 5.08 0.14
CA ARG A 101 22.19 3.88 0.92
C ARG A 101 20.92 3.38 1.61
N LEU A 102 21.06 2.35 2.43
CA LEU A 102 19.93 1.66 3.06
C LEU A 102 19.01 2.59 3.87
N PRO A 103 19.50 3.56 4.66
CA PRO A 103 18.65 4.50 5.38
C PRO A 103 17.79 5.35 4.45
N GLU A 104 18.35 5.87 3.36
CA GLU A 104 17.60 6.67 2.38
C GLU A 104 16.57 5.80 1.64
N MET A 105 16.93 4.56 1.28
CA MET A 105 16.00 3.62 0.64
C MET A 105 14.81 3.27 1.55
N LYS A 106 15.05 3.11 2.86
CA LYS A 106 13.99 2.92 3.86
C LYS A 106 13.10 4.15 3.98
N GLU A 107 13.70 5.35 4.04
CA GLU A 107 12.94 6.60 4.11
C GLU A 107 12.09 6.83 2.86
N ILE A 108 12.56 6.43 1.67
CA ILE A 108 11.75 6.46 0.44
C ILE A 108 10.45 5.67 0.63
N LEU A 109 10.52 4.45 1.16
CA LEU A 109 9.34 3.62 1.44
C LEU A 109 8.41 4.24 2.50
N GLU A 110 8.97 4.73 3.60
CA GLU A 110 8.22 5.33 4.71
C GLU A 110 7.66 6.72 4.37
N SER A 111 8.09 7.34 3.27
CA SER A 111 7.55 8.62 2.80
C SER A 111 6.17 8.49 2.12
N SER A 112 5.68 7.26 1.94
CA SER A 112 4.36 6.97 1.35
C SER A 112 3.18 7.39 2.23
N VAL A 113 3.39 7.48 3.54
CA VAL A 113 2.40 8.00 4.50
C VAL A 113 2.91 9.31 5.10
N THR A 114 2.11 10.36 4.98
CA THR A 114 2.44 11.71 5.47
C THR A 114 1.35 12.24 6.39
N ALA A 115 1.72 13.18 7.27
CA ALA A 115 0.74 13.92 8.06
C ALA A 115 -0.21 14.68 7.12
N GLY A 116 -1.49 14.38 7.25
CA GLY A 116 -2.55 14.89 6.40
C GLY A 116 -3.37 15.99 7.05
N GLN A 117 -4.68 15.92 6.81
CA GLN A 117 -5.64 16.92 7.28
C GLN A 117 -5.57 17.09 8.81
N LEU A 118 -5.55 18.34 9.26
CA LEU A 118 -5.65 18.70 10.67
C LEU A 118 -7.00 18.24 11.23
N LEU A 119 -6.93 17.42 12.28
CA LEU A 119 -8.07 17.03 13.09
C LEU A 119 -8.26 17.99 14.26
N ARG A 120 -7.17 18.26 14.99
CA ARG A 120 -7.15 19.12 16.18
C ARG A 120 -5.83 19.85 16.29
N GLU A 121 -5.90 21.07 16.80
CA GLU A 121 -4.78 21.84 17.32
C GLU A 121 -4.91 21.92 18.84
N GLY A 122 -3.79 21.98 19.56
CA GLY A 122 -3.79 22.06 21.03
C GLY A 122 -4.26 20.78 21.71
N LEU A 123 -3.60 19.65 21.40
CA LEU A 123 -3.71 18.42 22.18
C LEU A 123 -3.08 18.56 23.59
N ALA A 124 -3.24 17.52 24.40
CA ALA A 124 -2.53 17.40 25.69
C ALA A 124 -1.00 17.42 25.49
N GLY A 125 -0.30 17.98 26.45
CA GLY A 125 1.14 17.85 26.61
C GLY A 125 1.48 16.43 27.01
N PHE A 126 2.19 15.72 26.14
CA PHE A 126 2.62 14.36 26.40
C PHE A 126 4.00 14.36 27.07
N VAL A 127 4.22 13.40 27.95
CA VAL A 127 5.58 13.00 28.36
C VAL A 127 6.11 11.92 27.42
N ALA A 128 7.44 11.84 27.28
CA ALA A 128 8.06 10.76 26.51
C ALA A 128 7.67 9.40 27.11
N GLY A 129 7.24 8.45 26.26
CA GLY A 129 6.75 7.14 26.68
C GLY A 129 5.24 7.07 26.97
N GLN A 130 4.50 8.19 26.88
CA GLN A 130 3.05 8.19 27.04
C GLN A 130 2.34 7.64 25.79
N ASP A 131 1.29 6.85 25.98
CA ASP A 131 0.58 6.12 24.91
C ASP A 131 -0.93 6.41 24.90
N SER A 132 -1.37 7.38 25.68
CA SER A 132 -2.79 7.66 25.87
C SER A 132 -3.08 9.12 26.22
N PHE A 133 -4.27 9.58 25.84
CA PHE A 133 -4.81 10.89 26.24
C PHE A 133 -6.31 10.82 26.50
N SER A 134 -6.84 11.80 27.24
CA SER A 134 -8.27 11.86 27.56
C SER A 134 -9.13 12.09 26.31
N ARG A 135 -10.25 11.35 26.20
CA ARG A 135 -11.23 11.54 25.12
C ARG A 135 -11.77 12.97 25.04
N SER A 136 -11.73 13.72 26.13
CA SER A 136 -12.18 15.12 26.17
C SER A 136 -11.50 16.01 25.12
N PHE A 137 -10.24 15.71 24.75
CA PHE A 137 -9.50 16.46 23.72
C PHE A 137 -10.03 16.24 22.29
N LEU A 138 -10.90 15.26 22.07
CA LEU A 138 -11.55 15.02 20.77
C LEU A 138 -12.86 15.78 20.61
N GLN A 139 -13.36 16.46 21.64
CA GLN A 139 -14.60 17.23 21.63
C GLN A 139 -14.30 18.74 21.64
N THR A 140 -15.02 19.50 20.81
CA THR A 140 -15.02 20.96 20.91
C THR A 140 -16.45 21.46 21.05
N VAL A 141 -16.61 22.43 21.94
CA VAL A 141 -17.84 23.18 22.12
C VAL A 141 -17.62 24.56 21.50
N TYR A 142 -18.50 24.97 20.60
CA TYR A 142 -18.58 26.37 20.21
C TYR A 142 -20.00 26.87 20.44
N SER A 143 -20.12 28.07 21.00
CA SER A 143 -21.41 28.69 21.27
C SER A 143 -21.73 29.68 20.15
N PHE A 144 -22.88 29.51 19.50
CA PHE A 144 -23.41 30.46 18.54
C PHE A 144 -24.87 30.74 18.88
N ASN A 145 -25.23 32.02 19.03
CA ASN A 145 -26.57 32.46 19.45
C ASN A 145 -27.09 31.78 20.74
N ASN A 146 -26.28 31.74 21.81
CA ASN A 146 -26.61 31.09 23.08
C ASN A 146 -26.99 29.60 22.97
N ARG A 147 -26.60 28.94 21.87
CA ARG A 147 -26.73 27.49 21.69
C ARG A 147 -25.34 26.89 21.53
N ASP A 148 -25.06 25.87 22.32
CA ASP A 148 -23.81 25.12 22.25
C ASP A 148 -23.90 24.08 21.14
N TYR A 149 -22.90 24.08 20.26
CA TYR A 149 -22.72 23.10 19.21
C TYR A 149 -21.49 22.26 19.51
N TYR A 150 -21.66 20.94 19.40
CA TYR A 150 -20.60 19.98 19.66
C TYR A 150 -20.03 19.46 18.34
N ASN A 151 -18.73 19.63 18.15
CA ASN A 151 -18.00 18.99 17.07
C ASN A 151 -17.10 17.91 17.65
N ASN A 152 -17.34 16.64 17.30
CA ASN A 152 -16.64 15.48 17.84
C ASN A 152 -15.78 14.84 16.75
N VAL A 153 -14.48 14.70 17.02
CA VAL A 153 -13.59 13.88 16.19
C VAL A 153 -13.82 12.42 16.59
N ARG A 154 -14.14 11.58 15.61
CA ARG A 154 -14.38 10.16 15.78
C ARG A 154 -13.17 9.39 15.28
N LEU A 155 -12.64 8.51 16.11
CA LEU A 155 -11.49 7.69 15.78
C LEU A 155 -11.80 6.23 16.08
N GLU A 156 -11.62 5.35 15.09
CA GLU A 156 -11.90 3.93 15.23
C GLU A 156 -10.63 3.17 15.67
N LYS A 157 -10.81 2.05 16.38
CA LYS A 157 -9.71 1.13 16.68
C LYS A 157 -9.03 0.69 15.39
N GLY A 158 -7.70 0.63 15.41
CA GLY A 158 -6.88 0.29 14.27
C GLY A 158 -6.59 1.46 13.31
N ALA A 159 -7.23 2.63 13.47
CA ALA A 159 -6.93 3.79 12.63
C ALA A 159 -5.52 4.35 12.95
N ILE A 160 -4.82 4.80 11.92
CA ILE A 160 -3.52 5.46 12.04
C ILE A 160 -3.73 6.97 12.10
N ILE A 161 -3.15 7.60 13.11
CA ILE A 161 -3.15 9.04 13.34
C ILE A 161 -1.72 9.58 13.34
N ALA A 162 -1.58 10.87 13.09
CA ALA A 162 -0.32 11.59 13.24
C ALA A 162 -0.45 12.63 14.36
N ILE A 163 0.46 12.60 15.33
CA ILE A 163 0.63 13.60 16.37
C ILE A 163 1.87 14.40 16.00
N SER A 164 1.74 15.67 15.67
CA SER A 164 2.86 16.52 15.26
C SER A 164 3.07 17.70 16.22
N VAL A 165 4.33 18.07 16.42
CA VAL A 165 4.71 19.31 17.11
C VAL A 165 5.15 20.32 16.04
N GLU A 166 4.36 21.39 15.90
CA GLU A 166 4.53 22.38 14.83
C GLU A 166 4.51 23.81 15.37
N TYR A 167 5.59 24.55 15.12
CA TYR A 167 5.72 25.98 15.43
C TYR A 167 6.78 26.61 14.53
N SER A 168 6.72 27.92 14.31
CA SER A 168 7.66 28.70 13.50
C SER A 168 8.94 29.05 14.27
N GLY A 169 9.97 29.60 13.59
CA GLY A 169 11.21 30.07 14.24
C GLY A 169 12.27 28.99 14.49
N ASN A 170 13.12 29.18 15.50
CA ASN A 170 14.18 28.23 15.85
C ASN A 170 13.61 27.01 16.59
N GLU A 171 14.26 25.87 16.47
CA GLU A 171 13.85 24.66 17.20
C GLU A 171 14.06 24.82 18.71
N ASP A 172 13.06 24.41 19.48
CA ASP A 172 13.08 24.40 20.94
C ASP A 172 13.71 23.11 21.45
N GLY A 173 14.60 23.22 22.46
CA GLY A 173 15.33 22.07 22.99
C GLY A 173 14.51 21.14 23.89
N GLU A 174 13.41 21.61 24.46
CA GLU A 174 12.50 20.80 25.28
C GLU A 174 11.39 20.18 24.43
N TYR A 175 10.94 20.89 23.39
CA TYR A 175 9.87 20.48 22.49
C TYR A 175 10.36 20.43 21.03
N PRO A 176 11.15 19.42 20.63
CA PRO A 176 11.65 19.31 19.26
C PRO A 176 10.49 19.18 18.24
N ARG A 177 10.73 19.56 16.98
CA ARG A 177 9.72 19.38 15.93
C ARG A 177 9.75 17.95 15.43
N PHE A 178 8.63 17.25 15.52
CA PHE A 178 8.51 15.91 14.98
C PHE A 178 7.08 15.60 14.56
N THR A 179 6.93 14.49 13.84
CA THR A 179 5.64 13.87 13.53
C THR A 179 5.69 12.43 14.00
N HIS A 180 4.79 12.06 14.90
CA HIS A 180 4.65 10.72 15.45
C HIS A 180 3.42 10.05 14.87
N TYR A 181 3.61 8.90 14.24
CA TYR A 181 2.53 8.08 13.72
C TYR A 181 2.17 7.03 14.75
N ALA A 182 0.87 6.88 15.04
CA ALA A 182 0.38 5.93 16.03
C ALA A 182 -0.90 5.24 15.54
N GLN A 183 -1.04 3.95 15.86
CA GLN A 183 -2.26 3.18 15.65
C GLN A 183 -3.10 3.15 16.93
N LEU A 184 -4.40 3.39 16.80
CA LEU A 184 -5.33 3.33 17.92
C LEU A 184 -5.62 1.90 18.36
N THR A 185 -5.58 1.63 19.66
CA THR A 185 -5.79 0.29 20.23
C THR A 185 -7.15 0.12 20.91
N SER A 186 -7.85 1.21 21.23
CA SER A 186 -9.19 1.19 21.83
C SER A 186 -10.30 1.57 20.83
N ASP A 187 -11.47 0.93 20.99
CA ASP A 187 -12.69 1.28 20.26
C ASP A 187 -13.32 2.54 20.86
N ASN A 188 -13.53 3.59 20.04
CA ASN A 188 -14.18 4.82 20.49
C ASN A 188 -15.60 4.99 19.93
N ASN A 189 -16.47 4.01 20.19
CA ASN A 189 -17.90 4.13 19.89
C ASN A 189 -18.60 5.22 20.74
N VAL A 190 -19.78 5.63 20.28
CA VAL A 190 -20.50 6.87 20.64
C VAL A 190 -21.04 6.83 22.07
N GLY A 191 -20.96 7.93 22.83
CA GLY A 191 -21.86 8.17 23.98
C GLY A 191 -21.21 8.43 25.35
N ALA A 192 -20.00 7.94 25.61
CA ALA A 192 -19.33 8.15 26.90
C ALA A 192 -18.50 9.46 26.91
N ARG A 193 -18.77 10.35 27.88
CA ARG A 193 -17.95 11.54 28.17
C ARG A 193 -16.59 11.18 28.79
N ASP A 194 -16.52 10.00 29.40
CA ASP A 194 -15.35 9.50 30.12
C ASP A 194 -14.67 8.38 29.33
N GLY A 195 -13.33 8.41 29.29
CA GLY A 195 -12.51 7.39 28.63
C GLY A 195 -11.16 7.92 28.15
N SER A 196 -10.22 7.00 27.90
CA SER A 196 -8.91 7.30 27.31
C SER A 196 -8.84 6.78 25.89
N VAL A 197 -8.22 7.57 25.02
CA VAL A 197 -7.77 7.12 23.70
C VAL A 197 -6.39 6.53 23.91
N THR A 198 -6.22 5.24 23.64
CA THR A 198 -4.92 4.54 23.73
C THR A 198 -4.39 4.26 22.32
N PHE A 199 -3.09 4.38 22.15
CA PHE A 199 -2.42 4.22 20.88
C PHE A 199 -1.04 3.58 21.03
N THR A 200 -0.50 3.04 19.95
CA THR A 200 0.84 2.44 19.92
C THR A 200 1.56 2.83 18.62
N PRO A 201 2.87 3.11 18.64
CA PRO A 201 3.77 3.19 19.80
C PRO A 201 3.57 4.47 20.65
N PRO A 202 4.10 4.50 21.88
CA PRO A 202 4.10 5.71 22.72
C PRO A 202 4.88 6.86 22.07
N VAL A 203 4.56 8.10 22.43
CA VAL A 203 5.25 9.28 21.89
C VAL A 203 6.72 9.32 22.33
N PRO A 204 7.67 9.57 21.40
CA PRO A 204 9.11 9.47 21.66
C PRO A 204 9.68 10.68 22.43
N PHE A 205 9.07 11.85 22.26
CA PHE A 205 9.51 13.10 22.87
C PHE A 205 8.37 13.79 23.59
N LYS A 206 8.73 14.70 24.50
CA LYS A 206 7.76 15.55 25.18
C LYS A 206 7.07 16.46 24.16
N THR A 207 5.78 16.72 24.35
CA THR A 207 5.04 17.70 23.54
C THR A 207 4.50 18.82 24.42
N PRO A 208 4.35 20.05 23.89
CA PRO A 208 3.79 21.16 24.64
C PRO A 208 2.29 20.97 24.90
N ASP A 209 1.83 21.40 26.08
CA ASP A 209 0.40 21.56 26.35
C ASP A 209 -0.20 22.66 25.46
N ALA A 210 -1.53 22.68 25.35
CA ALA A 210 -2.24 23.59 24.45
C ALA A 210 -2.02 25.09 24.74
N ASP A 211 -1.69 25.43 25.99
CA ASP A 211 -1.44 26.79 26.49
C ASP A 211 0.05 27.20 26.46
N VAL A 212 0.96 26.28 26.12
CA VAL A 212 2.39 26.58 26.00
C VAL A 212 2.67 27.26 24.66
N THR A 213 3.25 28.47 24.73
CA THR A 213 3.67 29.24 23.55
C THR A 213 5.15 29.03 23.24
N ILE A 214 5.47 28.70 21.98
CA ILE A 214 6.85 28.55 21.48
C ILE A 214 7.02 29.51 20.30
N ASN A 215 8.01 30.40 20.35
CA ASN A 215 8.27 31.42 19.33
C ASN A 215 7.05 32.28 18.94
N GLY A 216 6.09 32.45 19.85
CA GLY A 216 4.86 33.21 19.62
C GLY A 216 3.70 32.38 19.07
N ASP A 217 3.91 31.11 18.72
CA ASP A 217 2.86 30.18 18.33
C ASP A 217 2.33 29.41 19.55
N ASP A 218 1.02 29.29 19.68
CA ASP A 218 0.34 28.44 20.68
C ASP A 218 -0.21 27.16 20.02
N ARG A 219 -0.78 26.25 20.83
CA ARG A 219 -1.47 25.04 20.34
C ARG A 219 -0.60 24.17 19.42
N CYS A 220 0.70 24.12 19.72
CA CYS A 220 1.74 23.53 18.86
C CYS A 220 1.60 22.01 18.68
N THR A 221 0.98 21.29 19.63
CA THR A 221 0.70 19.85 19.50
C THR A 221 -0.59 19.63 18.71
N LYS A 222 -0.46 19.03 17.53
CA LYS A 222 -1.56 18.85 16.57
C LYS A 222 -1.87 17.38 16.34
N LEU A 223 -3.16 17.05 16.31
CA LEU A 223 -3.67 15.78 15.83
C LEU A 223 -4.02 15.91 14.36
N ARG A 224 -3.57 14.96 13.54
CA ARG A 224 -3.83 14.91 12.11
C ARG A 224 -4.25 13.52 11.70
N TYR A 225 -5.07 13.46 10.65
CA TYR A 225 -5.16 12.23 9.87
C TYR A 225 -3.85 11.97 9.14
N VAL A 226 -3.65 10.73 8.72
CA VAL A 226 -2.61 10.40 7.76
C VAL A 226 -3.15 10.46 6.33
N ASN A 227 -2.32 10.94 5.42
CA ASN A 227 -2.50 10.80 3.99
C ASN A 227 -1.61 9.67 3.51
N SER A 228 -2.19 8.59 3.02
CA SER A 228 -1.48 7.64 2.16
C SER A 228 -1.43 8.24 0.75
N GLN A 229 -0.25 8.53 0.24
CA GLN A 229 -0.04 8.92 -1.16
C GLN A 229 0.50 7.69 -1.91
N PRO A 230 -0.38 6.79 -2.42
CA PRO A 230 0.07 5.65 -3.21
C PRO A 230 0.78 6.09 -4.51
N ASP A 231 0.52 7.30 -5.01
CA ASP A 231 1.00 7.75 -6.33
C ASP A 231 2.51 8.07 -6.40
N LYS A 232 3.23 8.12 -5.27
CA LYS A 232 4.67 8.44 -5.26
C LYS A 232 5.60 7.24 -5.41
N LEU A 233 5.11 6.04 -5.12
CA LEU A 233 5.90 4.81 -5.21
C LEU A 233 5.13 3.80 -6.05
N LYS A 234 5.77 3.24 -7.05
CA LYS A 234 5.22 2.08 -7.76
C LYS A 234 5.92 0.82 -7.30
N PHE A 235 5.14 -0.24 -7.12
CA PHE A 235 5.65 -1.55 -6.75
C PHE A 235 5.43 -2.49 -7.92
N HIS A 236 6.49 -3.13 -8.38
CA HIS A 236 6.46 -4.08 -9.48
C HIS A 236 6.73 -5.48 -8.92
N GLY A 237 5.69 -6.30 -8.89
CA GLY A 237 5.78 -7.68 -8.44
C GLY A 237 5.53 -8.69 -9.55
N VAL A 238 5.43 -9.94 -9.15
CA VAL A 238 5.10 -11.08 -10.01
C VAL A 238 3.97 -11.89 -9.37
N SER A 239 3.04 -12.34 -10.22
CA SER A 239 1.97 -13.27 -9.87
C SER A 239 1.96 -14.43 -10.86
N LYS A 240 1.10 -15.41 -10.62
CA LYS A 240 0.89 -16.55 -11.53
C LYS A 240 -0.54 -16.56 -12.04
N LEU A 241 -0.71 -17.00 -13.28
CA LEU A 241 -2.03 -17.30 -13.83
C LEU A 241 -2.68 -18.45 -13.06
N THR A 242 -3.93 -18.28 -12.64
CA THR A 242 -4.71 -19.33 -11.95
C THR A 242 -5.37 -20.29 -12.93
N GLU A 243 -5.60 -19.84 -14.15
CA GLU A 243 -6.13 -20.62 -15.25
C GLU A 243 -5.44 -20.25 -16.57
N LYS A 244 -5.67 -21.06 -17.58
CA LYS A 244 -5.20 -20.84 -18.95
C LYS A 244 -5.76 -19.52 -19.51
N ALA A 245 -4.92 -18.71 -20.18
CA ALA A 245 -5.30 -17.40 -20.71
C ALA A 245 -4.96 -17.23 -22.20
N SER A 246 -5.89 -16.65 -22.96
CA SER A 246 -5.72 -16.26 -24.38
C SER A 246 -6.51 -14.99 -24.75
N GLY A 247 -7.25 -14.40 -23.80
CA GLY A 247 -8.09 -13.22 -24.01
C GLY A 247 -7.53 -11.95 -23.38
N LYS A 248 -8.38 -10.94 -23.20
CA LYS A 248 -8.05 -9.68 -22.51
C LYS A 248 -8.02 -9.78 -21.00
N VAL A 249 -8.78 -10.70 -20.41
CA VAL A 249 -8.90 -10.81 -18.96
C VAL A 249 -8.00 -11.95 -18.48
N LEU A 250 -7.01 -11.61 -17.67
CA LEU A 250 -6.14 -12.56 -17.00
C LEU A 250 -6.64 -12.78 -15.58
N LYS A 251 -6.81 -14.03 -15.17
CA LYS A 251 -7.00 -14.35 -13.75
C LYS A 251 -5.64 -14.65 -13.12
N VAL A 252 -5.26 -13.85 -12.14
CA VAL A 252 -3.98 -13.93 -11.44
C VAL A 252 -4.21 -14.31 -9.99
N LYS A 253 -3.22 -14.96 -9.37
CA LYS A 253 -3.30 -15.42 -7.98
C LYS A 253 -3.50 -14.25 -7.01
N ASN A 254 -2.86 -13.13 -7.29
CA ASN A 254 -2.85 -11.93 -6.45
C ASN A 254 -2.53 -10.70 -7.29
N THR A 255 -3.17 -9.57 -6.99
CA THR A 255 -2.81 -8.25 -7.55
C THR A 255 -2.11 -7.35 -6.54
N LYS A 256 -1.97 -7.82 -5.29
CA LYS A 256 -1.24 -7.18 -4.20
C LYS A 256 -0.13 -8.10 -3.68
N GLY A 257 0.96 -7.50 -3.21
CA GLY A 257 2.08 -8.18 -2.57
C GLY A 257 2.29 -7.65 -1.15
N ASP A 258 2.91 -8.48 -0.31
CA ASP A 258 3.29 -8.12 1.04
C ASP A 258 4.68 -7.44 1.03
N LEU A 259 4.70 -6.13 1.26
CA LEU A 259 5.91 -5.34 1.50
C LEU A 259 6.45 -5.62 2.90
N LEU A 260 5.55 -5.74 3.88
CA LEU A 260 5.88 -6.06 5.26
C LEU A 260 5.44 -7.49 5.59
N PRO A 261 6.23 -8.22 6.39
CA PRO A 261 5.79 -9.50 6.91
C PRO A 261 4.63 -9.28 7.88
N ALA A 262 3.73 -10.25 7.92
CA ALA A 262 2.61 -10.21 8.83
C ALA A 262 2.24 -11.61 9.31
N VAL A 263 1.66 -11.66 10.50
CA VAL A 263 1.08 -12.86 11.09
C VAL A 263 -0.43 -12.69 11.09
N ASN A 264 -1.14 -13.59 10.43
CA ASN A 264 -2.60 -13.60 10.48
C ASN A 264 -3.03 -14.37 11.74
N THR A 265 -3.72 -13.68 12.64
CA THR A 265 -4.37 -14.29 13.82
C THR A 265 -5.87 -14.27 13.65
N VAL A 266 -6.56 -15.24 14.25
CA VAL A 266 -8.02 -15.27 14.26
C VAL A 266 -8.51 -14.50 15.49
N SER A 267 -9.36 -13.50 15.27
CA SER A 267 -10.10 -12.82 16.34
C SER A 267 -11.55 -13.27 16.28
N GLU A 268 -12.09 -13.70 17.41
CA GLU A 268 -13.49 -14.13 17.50
C GLU A 268 -14.38 -12.95 17.91
N SER A 269 -15.50 -12.78 17.21
CA SER A 269 -16.57 -11.86 17.59
C SER A 269 -17.82 -12.67 17.86
N THR A 270 -18.21 -12.76 19.14
CA THR A 270 -19.32 -13.60 19.60
C THR A 270 -20.49 -12.78 20.12
N ASP A 271 -21.67 -13.37 20.07
CA ASP A 271 -22.95 -12.83 20.54
C ASP A 271 -23.34 -11.47 19.91
N ASN A 272 -22.97 -11.25 18.65
CA ASN A 272 -23.32 -10.05 17.93
C ASN A 272 -24.84 -9.96 17.74
N ALA A 273 -25.42 -8.79 18.03
CA ALA A 273 -26.84 -8.50 17.80
C ALA A 273 -27.03 -7.60 16.58
N ILE A 274 -28.20 -7.67 15.96
CA ILE A 274 -28.63 -6.78 14.86
C ILE A 274 -29.48 -5.60 15.37
N THR A 275 -29.58 -5.45 16.68
CA THR A 275 -30.35 -4.41 17.35
C THR A 275 -29.50 -3.16 17.62
N LEU A 276 -30.12 -1.99 17.64
CA LEU A 276 -29.43 -0.73 17.94
C LEU A 276 -29.05 -0.60 19.42
N GLU A 277 -27.96 0.11 19.67
CA GLU A 277 -27.69 0.70 20.99
C GLU A 277 -28.50 1.99 21.14
N ASN A 278 -28.97 2.26 22.36
CA ASN A 278 -29.61 3.52 22.71
C ASN A 278 -28.59 4.64 22.96
N GLU A 279 -29.04 5.87 23.19
CA GLU A 279 -28.16 7.03 23.47
C GLU A 279 -27.21 6.82 24.68
N ASN A 280 -27.50 5.83 25.53
CA ASN A 280 -26.74 5.52 26.75
C ASN A 280 -25.80 4.31 26.59
N GLY A 281 -25.76 3.66 25.42
CA GLY A 281 -24.97 2.46 25.17
C GLY A 281 -25.61 1.14 25.61
N ASP A 282 -26.88 1.15 26.04
CA ASP A 282 -27.63 -0.06 26.39
C ASP A 282 -28.39 -0.61 25.15
N THR A 283 -28.68 -1.92 25.12
CA THR A 283 -29.38 -2.56 23.99
C THR A 283 -30.82 -2.07 23.85
N SER A 284 -31.17 -1.52 22.69
CA SER A 284 -32.55 -1.26 22.28
C SER A 284 -33.12 -2.44 21.49
N TYR A 285 -34.44 -2.51 21.34
CA TYR A 285 -35.10 -3.57 20.55
C TYR A 285 -35.44 -3.09 19.12
N VAL A 286 -34.70 -2.08 18.65
CA VAL A 286 -34.85 -1.52 17.31
C VAL A 286 -33.93 -2.25 16.35
N THR A 287 -34.49 -2.72 15.24
CA THR A 287 -33.70 -3.29 14.13
C THR A 287 -33.71 -2.32 12.96
N ARG A 288 -32.62 -2.28 12.20
CA ARG A 288 -32.55 -1.51 10.96
C ARG A 288 -32.83 -2.41 9.77
N ARG A 289 -33.45 -1.82 8.74
CA ARG A 289 -33.57 -2.42 7.42
C ARG A 289 -32.35 -2.04 6.61
N THR A 290 -31.84 -2.99 5.83
CA THR A 290 -30.71 -2.80 4.93
C THR A 290 -31.21 -2.74 3.50
N ILE A 291 -30.68 -1.80 2.71
CA ILE A 291 -30.82 -1.77 1.25
C ILE A 291 -29.45 -1.63 0.60
N LYS A 292 -29.28 -2.21 -0.58
CA LYS A 292 -28.00 -2.24 -1.29
C LYS A 292 -28.10 -1.62 -2.68
N GLN A 293 -27.02 -0.96 -3.09
CA GLN A 293 -26.82 -0.48 -4.45
C GLN A 293 -25.42 -0.90 -4.92
N ALA A 294 -25.32 -1.45 -6.14
CA ALA A 294 -24.02 -1.82 -6.72
C ALA A 294 -23.16 -0.57 -6.96
N THR A 295 -21.86 -0.68 -6.70
CA THR A 295 -20.91 0.39 -7.00
C THR A 295 -20.73 0.51 -8.52
N ASN A 296 -20.57 1.74 -9.01
CA ASN A 296 -20.50 2.04 -10.44
C ASN A 296 -19.39 3.06 -10.76
N ASN A 297 -18.32 3.04 -9.97
CA ASN A 297 -17.19 3.99 -10.04
C ASN A 297 -17.60 5.47 -9.85
N SER A 298 -18.82 5.73 -9.37
CA SER A 298 -19.27 7.05 -8.92
C SER A 298 -18.85 7.30 -7.47
N SER A 299 -18.63 8.55 -7.11
CA SER A 299 -18.49 8.97 -5.71
C SER A 299 -19.83 9.26 -5.03
N THR A 300 -20.93 9.36 -5.79
CA THR A 300 -22.26 9.71 -5.26
C THR A 300 -23.29 8.66 -5.62
N TYR A 301 -24.08 8.27 -4.61
CA TYR A 301 -25.13 7.26 -4.67
C TYR A 301 -26.41 7.82 -4.06
N ILE A 302 -27.55 7.46 -4.62
CA ILE A 302 -28.86 7.98 -4.21
C ILE A 302 -29.78 6.79 -3.96
N PHE A 303 -30.25 6.69 -2.72
CA PHE A 303 -31.23 5.71 -2.29
C PHE A 303 -32.59 6.38 -2.15
N ASN A 304 -33.60 5.86 -2.84
CA ASN A 304 -34.99 6.30 -2.66
C ASN A 304 -35.69 5.33 -1.70
N ILE A 305 -36.14 5.83 -0.56
CA ILE A 305 -36.64 5.02 0.55
C ILE A 305 -38.01 5.52 0.96
N ASP A 306 -39.05 4.83 0.51
CA ASP A 306 -40.43 5.24 0.75
C ASP A 306 -40.86 5.08 2.21
N ASP A 307 -40.26 4.13 2.93
CA ASP A 307 -40.55 3.85 4.34
C ASP A 307 -39.46 4.34 5.29
N LEU A 308 -38.75 5.41 4.96
CA LEU A 308 -37.77 6.02 5.86
C LEU A 308 -38.46 6.69 7.04
N LEU A 309 -38.16 6.26 8.28
CA LEU A 309 -38.66 6.95 9.47
C LEU A 309 -37.80 8.20 9.76
N THR A 310 -38.37 9.38 9.54
CA THR A 310 -37.78 10.66 9.95
C THR A 310 -38.63 11.31 11.03
N SER A 311 -37.99 11.97 12.00
CA SER A 311 -38.67 12.74 13.04
C SER A 311 -37.91 14.03 13.32
N GLU A 312 -38.63 15.14 13.47
CA GLU A 312 -38.07 16.42 13.95
C GLU A 312 -37.77 16.40 15.45
N ILE A 313 -38.32 15.41 16.16
CA ILE A 313 -38.17 15.22 17.61
C ILE A 313 -37.33 13.97 17.85
N GLU A 314 -36.27 14.10 18.64
CA GLU A 314 -35.33 13.02 18.92
C GLU A 314 -35.87 12.03 19.96
N VAL A 315 -35.91 10.75 19.60
CA VAL A 315 -36.15 9.60 20.50
C VAL A 315 -34.84 9.09 21.13
N GLY A 316 -34.90 8.16 22.09
CA GLY A 316 -33.72 7.62 22.78
C GLY A 316 -32.80 6.75 21.91
N VAL A 317 -32.99 6.76 20.58
CA VAL A 317 -32.19 6.05 19.57
C VAL A 317 -32.00 6.95 18.34
N SER A 318 -30.87 6.79 17.64
CA SER A 318 -30.63 7.56 16.41
C SER A 318 -31.42 6.99 15.23
N LEU A 319 -32.31 7.81 14.67
CA LEU A 319 -33.08 7.50 13.46
C LEU A 319 -32.32 7.82 12.17
N ALA A 320 -31.13 8.45 12.27
CA ALA A 320 -30.36 8.84 11.10
C ALA A 320 -29.93 7.58 10.32
N PRO A 321 -30.13 7.56 8.98
CA PRO A 321 -29.65 6.47 8.16
C PRO A 321 -28.12 6.41 8.21
N GLN A 322 -27.57 5.21 8.11
CA GLN A 322 -26.13 4.97 8.20
C GLN A 322 -25.67 4.09 7.06
N VAL A 323 -24.47 4.34 6.58
CA VAL A 323 -23.84 3.53 5.55
C VAL A 323 -22.86 2.59 6.22
N LYS A 324 -22.89 1.32 5.85
CA LYS A 324 -21.95 0.29 6.31
C LYS A 324 -20.95 -0.03 5.20
N GLY A 325 -19.71 -0.34 5.59
CA GLY A 325 -18.69 -0.92 4.70
C GLY A 325 -17.62 0.04 4.15
N TYR A 326 -17.87 1.36 4.07
CA TYR A 326 -16.91 2.31 3.50
C TYR A 326 -16.68 3.55 4.36
N LEU A 327 -15.42 4.01 4.40
CA LEU A 327 -15.01 5.17 5.19
C LEU A 327 -15.44 6.49 4.52
N ARG A 328 -15.78 7.48 5.34
CA ARG A 328 -16.01 8.90 4.97
C ARG A 328 -17.21 9.20 4.03
N PRO A 329 -18.38 8.55 4.15
CA PRO A 329 -19.57 9.02 3.44
C PRO A 329 -20.11 10.29 4.10
N THR A 330 -20.40 11.30 3.28
CA THR A 330 -21.30 12.38 3.65
C THR A 330 -22.72 11.94 3.31
N ILE A 331 -23.59 11.90 4.30
CA ILE A 331 -25.02 11.58 4.13
C ILE A 331 -25.82 12.87 4.14
N ARG A 332 -26.70 13.03 3.14
CA ARG A 332 -27.66 14.13 3.06
C ARG A 332 -29.04 13.55 2.84
N LEU A 333 -30.00 14.01 3.62
CA LEU A 333 -31.40 13.69 3.42
C LEU A 333 -32.07 14.79 2.61
N SER A 334 -32.86 14.41 1.62
CA SER A 334 -33.74 15.29 0.87
C SER A 334 -35.07 14.57 0.64
N GLY A 335 -36.05 14.84 1.51
CA GLY A 335 -37.31 14.08 1.51
C GLY A 335 -37.08 12.59 1.81
N SER A 336 -37.61 11.71 0.97
CA SER A 336 -37.42 10.25 1.01
C SER A 336 -36.13 9.77 0.32
N SER A 337 -35.32 10.68 -0.21
CA SER A 337 -34.04 10.34 -0.84
C SER A 337 -32.89 10.56 0.13
N VAL A 338 -32.04 9.53 0.24
CA VAL A 338 -30.77 9.58 0.98
C VAL A 338 -29.63 9.61 -0.03
N VAL A 339 -28.89 10.72 -0.04
CA VAL A 339 -27.72 10.92 -0.87
C VAL A 339 -26.47 10.60 -0.06
N VAL A 340 -25.67 9.67 -0.57
CA VAL A 340 -24.41 9.23 0.00
C VAL A 340 -23.27 9.66 -0.92
N THR A 341 -22.35 10.48 -0.42
CA THR A 341 -21.20 10.98 -1.19
C THR A 341 -19.88 10.62 -0.51
N TYR A 342 -18.98 10.00 -1.25
CA TYR A 342 -17.62 9.66 -0.82
C TYR A 342 -16.60 10.66 -1.37
N SER A 343 -15.46 10.79 -0.69
CA SER A 343 -14.32 11.59 -1.18
C SER A 343 -13.59 10.96 -2.37
N SER A 344 -13.76 9.66 -2.59
CA SER A 344 -13.23 8.87 -3.71
C SER A 344 -14.23 7.75 -4.03
N PRO A 345 -14.34 7.30 -5.30
CA PRO A 345 -15.21 6.19 -5.65
C PRO A 345 -14.91 4.94 -4.81
N PRO A 346 -15.93 4.29 -4.24
CA PRO A 346 -15.74 3.01 -3.56
C PRO A 346 -15.37 1.92 -4.57
N PRO A 347 -14.56 0.92 -4.16
CA PRO A 347 -14.19 -0.21 -5.01
C PRO A 347 -15.41 -1.03 -5.46
N GLU A 348 -15.20 -1.93 -6.41
CA GLU A 348 -16.25 -2.81 -6.96
C GLU A 348 -16.93 -3.64 -5.85
N GLY A 349 -18.27 -3.62 -5.80
CA GLY A 349 -19.05 -4.23 -4.72
C GLY A 349 -20.45 -3.62 -4.57
N PHE A 350 -20.93 -3.55 -3.32
CA PHE A 350 -22.21 -2.93 -2.97
C PHE A 350 -22.05 -1.94 -1.82
N ILE A 351 -22.80 -0.85 -1.88
CA ILE A 351 -22.98 0.06 -0.75
C ILE A 351 -24.29 -0.32 -0.05
N SER A 352 -24.19 -0.58 1.25
CA SER A 352 -25.33 -0.92 2.10
C SER A 352 -25.72 0.28 2.95
N LEU A 353 -26.98 0.69 2.84
CA LEU A 353 -27.59 1.71 3.68
C LEU A 353 -28.54 1.06 4.67
N GLU A 354 -28.33 1.32 5.96
CA GLU A 354 -29.19 0.90 7.05
C GLU A 354 -30.07 2.07 7.51
N TYR A 355 -31.35 1.81 7.75
CA TYR A 355 -32.30 2.81 8.24
C TYR A 355 -33.39 2.20 9.12
N VAL A 356 -34.06 3.05 9.90
CA VAL A 356 -35.23 2.64 10.69
C VAL A 356 -36.47 2.79 9.82
N SER A 357 -37.24 1.72 9.66
CA SER A 357 -38.43 1.70 8.78
C SER A 357 -39.68 2.26 9.48
N SER A 358 -40.37 3.18 8.82
CA SER A 358 -41.68 3.72 9.23
C SER A 358 -42.83 2.71 9.06
N SER A 359 -42.60 1.62 8.32
CA SER A 359 -43.55 0.51 8.23
C SER A 359 -43.66 -0.29 9.54
N ARG A 360 -42.58 -0.30 10.33
CA ARG A 360 -42.50 -1.05 11.59
C ARG A 360 -42.65 -0.15 12.82
N TYR A 361 -41.96 0.99 12.81
CA TYR A 361 -41.87 1.90 13.94
C TYR A 361 -42.54 3.24 13.64
N SER A 362 -43.15 3.85 14.65
CA SER A 362 -43.60 5.24 14.59
C SER A 362 -43.20 5.96 15.87
N VAL A 363 -42.93 7.26 15.80
CA VAL A 363 -42.64 8.07 17.00
C VAL A 363 -43.95 8.37 17.73
N TYR A 364 -43.97 8.12 19.03
CA TYR A 364 -45.05 8.54 19.91
C TYR A 364 -44.50 9.53 20.93
N GLN A 365 -45.11 10.71 20.98
CA GLN A 365 -44.95 11.65 22.07
C GLN A 365 -46.19 11.55 22.96
N LYS A 366 -45.99 11.63 24.28
CA LYS A 366 -47.07 11.58 25.26
C LYS A 366 -47.99 12.81 25.17
N ASP A 367 -48.95 12.75 24.25
CA ASP A 367 -49.95 13.79 24.00
C ASP A 367 -51.39 13.22 23.97
N GLY A 368 -51.71 12.28 24.86
CA GLY A 368 -53.06 11.72 25.00
C GLY A 368 -53.09 10.24 25.39
N ASN A 369 -54.16 9.55 24.97
CA ASN A 369 -54.32 8.12 25.19
C ASN A 369 -53.35 7.30 24.32
N PHE A 370 -52.65 6.35 24.94
CA PHE A 370 -51.75 5.45 24.24
C PHE A 370 -52.54 4.54 23.28
N PRO A 371 -52.08 4.34 22.02
CA PRO A 371 -52.83 3.54 21.05
C PRO A 371 -52.97 2.07 21.49
N ALA A 372 -54.20 1.55 21.56
CA ALA A 372 -54.48 0.24 22.14
C ALA A 372 -53.81 -0.94 21.41
N ASN A 373 -53.53 -0.81 20.10
CA ASN A 373 -52.89 -1.79 19.24
C ASN A 373 -51.36 -1.66 19.17
N LYS A 374 -50.77 -0.70 19.88
CA LYS A 374 -49.32 -0.42 19.87
C LYS A 374 -48.67 -0.75 21.20
N LYS A 375 -47.37 -1.02 21.20
CA LYS A 375 -46.52 -1.17 22.39
C LYS A 375 -45.30 -0.28 22.25
N ILE A 376 -44.67 0.09 23.38
CA ILE A 376 -43.41 0.82 23.39
C ILE A 376 -42.28 -0.14 23.00
N THR A 377 -41.45 0.26 22.04
CA THR A 377 -40.21 -0.44 21.71
C THR A 377 -39.18 -0.15 22.80
N ARG A 378 -38.71 -1.22 23.46
CA ARG A 378 -37.78 -1.14 24.59
C ARG A 378 -36.46 -0.44 24.21
N GLY A 379 -35.93 0.35 25.14
CA GLY A 379 -34.66 1.07 24.97
C GLY A 379 -34.76 2.29 24.05
N THR A 380 -35.96 2.80 23.79
CA THR A 380 -36.18 3.96 22.89
C THR A 380 -36.76 5.17 23.60
N ILE A 381 -37.06 5.07 24.91
CA ILE A 381 -37.71 6.14 25.65
C ILE A 381 -36.71 7.28 25.90
N LYS A 382 -37.09 8.49 25.50
CA LYS A 382 -36.48 9.73 25.97
C LYS A 382 -37.47 10.39 26.92
N ALA A 383 -37.09 10.52 28.19
CA ALA A 383 -37.99 10.99 29.24
C ALA A 383 -37.36 12.10 30.07
N LYS A 384 -38.19 12.99 30.61
CA LYS A 384 -37.78 14.05 31.54
C LYS A 384 -38.80 14.24 32.65
N PHE A 385 -38.31 14.68 33.80
CA PHE A 385 -39.11 15.09 34.94
C PHE A 385 -38.73 16.53 35.30
N GLY A 386 -39.60 17.49 34.97
CA GLY A 386 -39.25 18.92 35.01
C GLY A 386 -38.09 19.22 34.05
N THR A 387 -36.96 19.66 34.60
CA THR A 387 -35.73 19.96 33.83
C THR A 387 -34.73 18.81 33.80
N GLN A 388 -34.98 17.71 34.53
CA GLN A 388 -34.05 16.57 34.60
C GLN A 388 -34.38 15.52 33.54
N ASN A 389 -33.37 15.10 32.77
CA ASN A 389 -33.47 13.95 31.88
C ASN A 389 -33.45 12.65 32.69
N LEU A 390 -34.19 11.65 32.22
CA LEU A 390 -34.30 10.34 32.83
C LEU A 390 -33.68 9.28 31.92
N LEU A 391 -33.06 8.27 32.53
CA LEU A 391 -32.51 7.12 31.83
C LEU A 391 -33.41 5.90 31.99
N GLU A 392 -33.69 5.23 30.88
CA GLU A 392 -34.35 3.93 30.84
C GLU A 392 -33.35 2.83 31.20
N ARG A 393 -33.67 2.00 32.20
CA ARG A 393 -32.92 0.78 32.55
C ARG A 393 -33.86 -0.24 33.18
N ASP A 394 -33.82 -1.48 32.71
CA ASP A 394 -34.59 -2.61 33.26
C ASP A 394 -36.09 -2.33 33.50
N GLY A 395 -36.76 -1.65 32.56
CA GLY A 395 -38.18 -1.31 32.68
C GLY A 395 -38.48 -0.16 33.66
N LYS A 396 -37.47 0.61 34.05
CA LYS A 396 -37.57 1.73 34.99
C LYS A 396 -36.91 2.98 34.44
N LEU A 397 -37.32 4.13 34.95
CA LEU A 397 -36.76 5.45 34.64
C LEU A 397 -36.02 6.00 35.85
N TYR A 398 -34.78 6.44 35.65
CA TYR A 398 -33.90 6.93 36.71
C TYR A 398 -33.43 8.36 36.45
N SER A 399 -33.34 9.17 37.49
CA SER A 399 -32.58 10.43 37.48
C SER A 399 -31.28 10.27 38.26
N PHE A 400 -30.26 11.07 37.93
CA PHE A 400 -29.06 11.18 38.75
C PHE A 400 -29.08 12.48 39.57
N ASP A 401 -28.91 12.35 40.88
CA ASP A 401 -28.73 13.47 41.80
C ASP A 401 -27.47 13.19 42.64
N ASN A 402 -26.44 14.05 42.53
CA ASN A 402 -25.15 13.90 43.22
C ASN A 402 -24.60 12.46 43.21
N LEU A 403 -24.50 11.85 42.01
CA LEU A 403 -24.03 10.47 41.78
C LEU A 403 -24.91 9.36 42.37
N ARG A 404 -26.09 9.67 42.92
CA ARG A 404 -27.09 8.69 43.33
C ARG A 404 -28.14 8.49 42.24
N GLN A 405 -28.35 7.23 41.88
CA GLN A 405 -29.41 6.80 40.98
C GLN A 405 -30.74 6.74 41.76
N VAL A 406 -31.71 7.54 41.33
CA VAL A 406 -33.04 7.62 41.97
C VAL A 406 -34.09 7.14 40.98
N GLU A 407 -34.84 6.10 41.34
CA GLU A 407 -35.97 5.60 40.55
C GLU A 407 -37.10 6.64 40.55
N ARG A 408 -37.59 7.01 39.37
CA ARG A 408 -38.64 8.02 39.17
C ARG A 408 -39.95 7.45 38.64
N ALA A 409 -39.88 6.33 37.91
CA ALA A 409 -41.06 5.59 37.47
C ALA A 409 -40.70 4.18 36.98
N THR A 410 -41.74 3.36 36.85
CA THR A 410 -41.74 2.07 36.15
C THR A 410 -42.47 2.20 34.83
N ILE A 411 -42.09 1.40 33.84
CA ILE A 411 -42.63 1.42 32.48
C ILE A 411 -43.38 0.12 32.22
N ASN A 412 -44.62 0.22 31.75
CA ASN A 412 -45.35 -0.88 31.13
C ASN A 412 -45.26 -0.76 29.61
N TYR A 413 -44.37 -1.52 29.00
CA TYR A 413 -44.16 -1.47 27.55
C TYR A 413 -45.39 -1.86 26.73
N GLU A 414 -46.25 -2.73 27.26
CA GLU A 414 -47.44 -3.23 26.56
C GLU A 414 -48.59 -2.22 26.58
N THR A 415 -48.76 -1.48 27.67
CA THR A 415 -49.86 -0.52 27.81
C THR A 415 -49.43 0.93 27.56
N GLY A 416 -48.13 1.19 27.49
CA GLY A 416 -47.56 2.54 27.43
C GLY A 416 -47.71 3.33 28.73
N GLU A 417 -48.06 2.65 29.83
CA GLU A 417 -48.27 3.29 31.13
C GLU A 417 -46.92 3.51 31.84
N ILE A 418 -46.70 4.74 32.31
CA ILE A 418 -45.57 5.09 33.17
C ILE A 418 -46.14 5.48 34.52
N SER A 419 -45.64 4.87 35.60
CA SER A 419 -46.25 4.98 36.95
C SER A 419 -46.27 6.40 37.53
N ASN A 420 -45.47 7.31 36.98
CA ASN A 420 -45.48 8.73 37.32
C ASN A 420 -46.02 9.56 36.14
N SER A 421 -47.24 10.05 36.28
CA SER A 421 -47.93 10.83 35.25
C SER A 421 -47.33 12.21 34.98
N ALA A 422 -46.44 12.72 35.83
CA ALA A 422 -45.74 13.99 35.61
C ALA A 422 -44.50 13.85 34.70
N ILE A 423 -44.11 12.63 34.31
CA ILE A 423 -43.01 12.41 33.38
C ILE A 423 -43.47 12.72 31.96
N GLU A 424 -42.78 13.63 31.30
CA GLU A 424 -42.88 13.85 29.85
C GLU A 424 -41.95 12.86 29.16
N TRP A 425 -42.47 12.15 28.17
CA TRP A 425 -41.71 11.13 27.46
C TRP A 425 -42.17 10.99 26.02
N LEU A 426 -41.26 10.43 25.24
CA LEU A 426 -41.48 10.05 23.86
C LEU A 426 -40.67 8.78 23.58
N ALA A 427 -41.14 7.94 22.66
CA ALA A 427 -40.50 6.67 22.34
C ALA A 427 -40.85 6.23 20.92
N LEU A 428 -40.17 5.20 20.44
CA LEU A 428 -40.68 4.43 19.31
C LEU A 428 -41.77 3.48 19.80
N ILE A 429 -42.82 3.37 19.01
CA ILE A 429 -43.89 2.40 19.21
C ILE A 429 -44.01 1.49 17.99
N GLU A 430 -44.38 0.24 18.23
CA GLU A 430 -44.61 -0.77 17.21
C GLU A 430 -45.93 -1.51 17.46
N ASN A 431 -46.38 -2.33 16.52
CA ASN A 431 -47.62 -3.10 16.69
C ASN A 431 -47.47 -4.14 17.82
N LYS A 432 -48.53 -4.34 18.61
CA LYS A 432 -48.59 -5.41 19.64
C LYS A 432 -48.56 -6.81 19.04
N THR A 433 -49.18 -6.97 17.87
CA THR A 433 -49.13 -8.23 17.13
C THR A 433 -47.72 -8.42 16.61
N VAL A 434 -47.09 -9.56 16.94
CA VAL A 434 -45.73 -9.87 16.51
C VAL A 434 -45.67 -9.81 14.98
N GLN A 435 -44.83 -8.93 14.44
CA GLN A 435 -44.55 -8.88 13.02
C GLN A 435 -43.85 -10.20 12.66
N THR A 436 -44.48 -11.01 11.81
CA THR A 436 -43.88 -12.27 11.35
C THR A 436 -42.86 -11.96 10.26
N GLU A 437 -41.58 -11.95 10.62
CA GLU A 437 -40.50 -11.80 9.67
C GLU A 437 -40.04 -13.19 9.22
N ASN A 438 -39.94 -13.40 7.91
CA ASN A 438 -39.43 -14.64 7.32
C ASN A 438 -38.09 -14.43 6.61
N SER A 439 -37.51 -13.24 6.70
CA SER A 439 -36.20 -12.92 6.13
C SER A 439 -35.55 -11.75 6.84
N VAL A 440 -34.22 -11.67 6.79
CA VAL A 440 -33.48 -10.49 7.26
C VAL A 440 -32.21 -10.30 6.44
N GLU A 441 -31.84 -9.04 6.20
CA GLU A 441 -30.54 -8.65 5.64
C GLU A 441 -29.81 -7.72 6.63
N PHE A 442 -28.58 -8.06 6.97
CA PHE A 442 -27.74 -7.23 7.86
C PHE A 442 -26.26 -7.35 7.50
N ALA A 443 -25.48 -6.30 7.77
CA ALA A 443 -24.03 -6.32 7.58
C ALA A 443 -23.35 -7.01 8.76
N LEU A 444 -22.27 -7.75 8.50
CA LEU A 444 -21.41 -8.30 9.54
C LEU A 444 -20.75 -7.19 10.37
N SER A 445 -20.49 -7.49 11.64
CA SER A 445 -19.78 -6.61 12.57
C SER A 445 -18.28 -6.52 12.27
N VAL A 446 -17.73 -7.53 11.58
CA VAL A 446 -16.31 -7.68 11.25
C VAL A 446 -15.98 -7.29 9.80
N ARG A 447 -14.72 -6.97 9.53
CA ARG A 447 -14.29 -6.50 8.19
C ARG A 447 -13.73 -7.61 7.30
N ASN A 448 -12.96 -8.53 7.88
CA ASN A 448 -12.31 -9.61 7.14
C ASN A 448 -12.81 -10.99 7.64
N PRO A 449 -14.11 -11.31 7.42
CA PRO A 449 -14.73 -12.49 8.01
C PRO A 449 -14.13 -13.78 7.45
N ILE A 450 -13.93 -14.75 8.33
CA ILE A 450 -13.65 -16.14 7.96
C ILE A 450 -15.02 -16.83 7.85
N LEU A 451 -15.54 -16.95 6.62
CA LEU A 451 -16.95 -17.25 6.38
C LEU A 451 -17.42 -18.57 7.01
N ASP A 452 -16.59 -19.60 7.03
CA ASP A 452 -16.94 -20.91 7.62
C ASP A 452 -17.04 -20.91 9.16
N THR A 453 -16.67 -19.83 9.82
CA THR A 453 -16.86 -19.62 11.27
C THR A 453 -18.21 -18.98 11.62
N PHE A 454 -18.99 -18.57 10.61
CA PHE A 454 -20.30 -17.93 10.84
C PHE A 454 -21.28 -18.92 11.46
N TYR A 455 -21.84 -18.54 12.61
CA TYR A 455 -22.93 -19.25 13.26
C TYR A 455 -24.02 -18.26 13.68
N VAL A 456 -25.29 -18.58 13.40
CA VAL A 456 -26.43 -17.73 13.77
C VAL A 456 -27.46 -18.52 14.55
N ARG A 457 -28.08 -17.86 15.53
CA ARG A 457 -29.21 -18.35 16.31
C ARG A 457 -30.32 -17.30 16.38
N VAL A 458 -31.57 -17.74 16.29
CA VAL A 458 -32.74 -16.86 16.39
C VAL A 458 -33.94 -17.65 16.91
N SER A 459 -34.78 -17.06 17.75
CA SER A 459 -36.01 -17.70 18.23
C SER A 459 -37.18 -17.42 17.29
N THR A 460 -38.01 -18.43 17.06
CA THR A 460 -39.33 -18.25 16.46
C THR A 460 -40.25 -17.46 17.39
N THR A 461 -41.37 -16.94 16.87
CA THR A 461 -42.39 -16.28 17.71
C THR A 461 -43.06 -17.22 18.72
N ALA A 462 -42.80 -18.53 18.63
CA ALA A 462 -43.23 -19.56 19.57
C ALA A 462 -42.09 -20.02 20.50
N ASP A 463 -40.99 -19.26 20.58
CA ASP A 463 -39.82 -19.51 21.43
C ASP A 463 -39.03 -20.80 21.14
N VAL A 464 -39.10 -21.28 19.89
CA VAL A 464 -38.25 -22.37 19.39
C VAL A 464 -36.99 -21.78 18.77
N LEU A 465 -35.82 -22.21 19.23
CA LEU A 465 -34.52 -21.78 18.69
C LEU A 465 -34.26 -22.42 17.32
N LEU A 466 -33.96 -21.58 16.33
CA LEU A 466 -33.42 -21.96 15.03
C LEU A 466 -31.93 -21.61 14.98
N SER A 467 -31.15 -22.41 14.27
CA SER A 467 -29.73 -22.12 14.02
C SER A 467 -29.26 -22.55 12.64
N ALA A 468 -28.20 -21.91 12.17
CA ALA A 468 -27.52 -22.23 10.91
C ALA A 468 -26.04 -21.84 10.97
N SER A 469 -25.24 -22.43 10.08
CA SER A 469 -23.84 -22.10 9.89
C SER A 469 -23.51 -21.89 8.42
N ALA A 470 -22.45 -21.15 8.12
CA ALA A 470 -21.98 -20.99 6.75
C ALA A 470 -20.81 -21.92 6.40
N ASN A 471 -20.56 -22.10 5.11
CA ASN A 471 -19.34 -22.74 4.59
C ASN A 471 -18.32 -21.70 4.08
N ALA A 472 -17.16 -22.15 3.59
CA ALA A 472 -16.10 -21.28 3.09
C ALA A 472 -16.51 -20.44 1.85
N ALA A 473 -17.59 -20.80 1.16
CA ALA A 473 -18.16 -20.05 0.04
C ALA A 473 -19.26 -19.07 0.49
N GLY A 474 -19.52 -18.94 1.80
CA GLY A 474 -20.54 -18.06 2.35
C GLY A 474 -21.97 -18.60 2.25
N VAL A 475 -22.18 -19.87 1.89
CA VAL A 475 -23.53 -20.47 1.84
C VAL A 475 -23.96 -20.88 3.25
N ILE A 476 -25.09 -20.36 3.72
CA ILE A 476 -25.65 -20.60 5.05
C ILE A 476 -26.73 -21.68 4.96
N THR A 477 -26.59 -22.73 5.77
CA THR A 477 -27.55 -23.84 5.81
C THR A 477 -27.88 -24.23 7.25
N GLY A 478 -29.16 -24.41 7.55
CA GLY A 478 -29.68 -24.89 8.83
C GLY A 478 -31.13 -25.37 8.71
N THR A 479 -31.67 -25.95 9.78
CA THR A 479 -33.06 -26.41 9.80
C THR A 479 -34.00 -25.21 9.77
N ASN A 480 -34.77 -25.05 8.69
CA ASN A 480 -35.64 -23.89 8.45
C ASN A 480 -34.91 -22.53 8.42
N VAL A 481 -33.60 -22.53 8.13
CA VAL A 481 -32.80 -21.32 7.95
C VAL A 481 -31.89 -21.51 6.75
N ASN A 482 -32.04 -20.68 5.72
CA ASN A 482 -31.17 -20.69 4.54
C ASN A 482 -30.67 -19.28 4.26
N GLY A 483 -29.47 -19.13 3.71
CA GLY A 483 -28.96 -17.82 3.40
C GLY A 483 -27.63 -17.81 2.69
N THR A 484 -27.12 -16.61 2.46
CA THR A 484 -25.78 -16.38 1.89
C THR A 484 -25.10 -15.21 2.58
N ILE A 485 -23.77 -15.24 2.56
CA ILE A 485 -22.89 -14.13 2.93
C ILE A 485 -22.14 -13.71 1.68
N GLU A 486 -22.40 -12.49 1.21
CA GLU A 486 -21.73 -11.92 0.04
C GLU A 486 -21.24 -10.51 0.38
N ASN A 487 -19.94 -10.25 0.21
CA ASN A 487 -19.31 -8.95 0.44
C ASN A 487 -19.66 -8.33 1.82
N GLY A 488 -19.68 -9.17 2.87
CA GLY A 488 -19.99 -8.75 4.25
C GLY A 488 -21.47 -8.53 4.56
N LEU A 489 -22.38 -8.76 3.60
CA LEU A 489 -23.82 -8.74 3.81
C LEU A 489 -24.35 -10.16 4.02
N VAL A 490 -25.04 -10.37 5.13
CA VAL A 490 -25.75 -11.61 5.44
C VAL A 490 -27.20 -11.49 4.97
N SER A 491 -27.68 -12.46 4.20
CA SER A 491 -29.07 -12.57 3.77
C SER A 491 -29.64 -13.89 4.27
N LEU A 492 -30.64 -13.84 5.17
CA LEU A 492 -31.27 -15.04 5.74
C LEU A 492 -32.74 -15.12 5.34
N THR A 493 -33.21 -16.35 5.17
CA THR A 493 -34.61 -16.73 4.98
C THR A 493 -34.98 -17.82 5.97
N PHE A 494 -36.15 -17.68 6.59
CA PHE A 494 -36.64 -18.55 7.66
C PHE A 494 -37.88 -19.31 7.18
N GLY A 495 -37.94 -20.62 7.48
CA GLY A 495 -39.09 -21.47 7.19
C GLY A 495 -40.26 -21.29 8.16
N ALA A 496 -40.11 -20.43 9.17
CA ALA A 496 -41.11 -20.07 10.16
C ALA A 496 -40.91 -18.61 10.60
N ALA A 497 -41.95 -17.99 11.14
CA ALA A 497 -41.88 -16.62 11.66
C ALA A 497 -40.91 -16.51 12.84
N VAL A 498 -40.00 -15.53 12.78
CA VAL A 498 -38.97 -15.30 13.82
C VAL A 498 -39.10 -13.95 14.51
N ASP A 499 -38.58 -13.88 15.74
CA ASP A 499 -38.33 -12.62 16.44
C ASP A 499 -36.88 -12.17 16.22
N LEU A 500 -36.71 -11.22 15.30
CA LEU A 500 -35.39 -10.66 14.95
C LEU A 500 -34.66 -9.99 16.12
N THR A 501 -35.34 -9.62 17.21
CA THR A 501 -34.66 -9.03 18.39
C THR A 501 -33.84 -10.07 19.16
N THR A 502 -34.16 -11.35 18.99
CA THR A 502 -33.44 -12.49 19.58
C THR A 502 -32.27 -12.98 18.72
N LEU A 503 -32.12 -12.46 17.50
CA LEU A 503 -31.07 -12.91 16.59
C LEU A 503 -29.69 -12.57 17.17
N ARG A 504 -28.85 -13.59 17.26
CA ARG A 504 -27.43 -13.49 17.66
C ARG A 504 -26.58 -14.25 16.68
N TYR A 505 -25.38 -13.73 16.39
CA TYR A 505 -24.43 -14.43 15.54
C TYR A 505 -22.99 -14.32 16.05
N ASP A 506 -22.23 -15.37 15.76
CA ASP A 506 -20.80 -15.47 15.99
C ASP A 506 -20.09 -15.47 14.64
N ILE A 507 -18.98 -14.77 14.55
CA ILE A 507 -18.13 -14.74 13.36
C ILE A 507 -16.70 -14.42 13.78
N SER A 508 -15.74 -15.12 13.20
CA SER A 508 -14.33 -14.79 13.38
C SER A 508 -13.82 -13.98 12.19
N GLU A 509 -12.82 -13.13 12.44
CA GLU A 509 -12.11 -12.42 11.39
C GLU A 509 -10.61 -12.72 11.42
N SER A 510 -10.01 -12.64 10.23
CA SER A 510 -8.55 -12.67 10.11
C SER A 510 -8.01 -11.28 10.40
N VAL A 511 -7.26 -11.17 11.50
CA VAL A 511 -6.54 -9.95 11.87
C VAL A 511 -5.09 -10.11 11.44
N ARG A 512 -4.64 -9.22 10.57
CA ARG A 512 -3.25 -9.15 10.12
C ARG A 512 -2.45 -8.33 11.13
N LEU A 513 -1.61 -8.99 11.91
CA LEU A 513 -0.71 -8.36 12.87
C LEU A 513 0.66 -8.15 12.23
N LEU A 514 1.20 -6.96 12.41
CA LEU A 514 2.56 -6.63 11.99
C LEU A 514 3.50 -6.85 13.16
N PRO A 515 4.64 -7.54 12.96
CA PRO A 515 5.66 -7.61 13.99
C PRO A 515 6.18 -6.19 14.32
N PRO A 516 6.79 -5.97 15.48
CA PRO A 516 7.33 -4.66 15.85
C PRO A 516 8.35 -4.11 14.82
N ALA A 517 8.37 -2.78 14.68
CA ALA A 517 9.23 -2.08 13.72
C ALA A 517 10.72 -2.38 13.92
N GLU A 518 11.14 -2.65 15.17
CA GLU A 518 12.54 -2.94 15.50
C GLU A 518 13.07 -4.22 14.85
N LEU A 519 12.20 -5.16 14.45
CA LEU A 519 12.62 -6.44 13.87
C LEU A 519 13.11 -6.32 12.43
N TYR A 520 12.54 -5.40 11.65
CA TYR A 520 12.83 -5.27 10.22
C TYR A 520 13.22 -3.83 9.81
N GLY A 521 13.35 -2.92 10.77
CA GLY A 521 13.93 -1.58 10.58
C GLY A 521 13.13 -0.68 9.65
N LEU A 522 11.82 -0.93 9.53
CA LEU A 522 10.84 -0.06 8.87
C LEU A 522 9.72 0.26 9.85
N ASN A 523 9.21 1.48 9.81
CA ASN A 523 8.03 1.86 10.57
C ASN A 523 6.75 1.42 9.83
N PRO A 524 6.01 0.39 10.33
CA PRO A 524 4.82 -0.12 9.67
C PRO A 524 3.70 0.89 9.58
N LEU A 525 3.66 1.88 10.48
CA LEU A 525 2.64 2.93 10.50
C LEU A 525 2.84 3.97 9.40
N ARG A 526 4.06 4.03 8.87
CA ARG A 526 4.42 4.89 7.74
C ARG A 526 4.25 4.19 6.39
N ILE A 527 3.62 3.02 6.38
CA ILE A 527 3.39 2.20 5.19
C ILE A 527 1.88 1.98 5.02
N PRO A 528 1.32 2.19 3.81
CA PRO A 528 -0.12 2.09 3.58
C PRO A 528 -0.62 0.64 3.70
N ASN A 529 -1.90 0.49 4.07
CA ASN A 529 -2.62 -0.79 4.11
C ASN A 529 -1.91 -1.89 4.93
N GLY A 530 -1.17 -1.50 5.97
CA GLY A 530 -0.39 -2.41 6.80
C GLY A 530 0.78 -3.07 6.05
N GLY A 531 1.23 -2.54 4.90
CA GLY A 531 2.28 -3.16 4.11
C GLY A 531 1.79 -4.14 3.05
N GLN A 532 0.50 -4.12 2.69
CA GLN A 532 0.04 -4.68 1.43
C GLN A 532 -0.01 -3.63 0.34
N VAL A 533 0.78 -3.82 -0.69
CA VAL A 533 0.95 -2.86 -1.79
C VAL A 533 0.43 -3.45 -3.11
N PRO A 534 -0.18 -2.63 -3.99
CA PRO A 534 -0.55 -3.09 -5.32
C PRO A 534 0.72 -3.39 -6.13
N ILE A 535 0.85 -4.60 -6.66
CA ILE A 535 2.00 -5.00 -7.49
C ILE A 535 1.75 -4.81 -8.99
N PHE A 536 0.52 -4.46 -9.35
CA PHE A 536 0.11 -4.04 -10.69
C PHE A 536 -0.66 -2.73 -10.57
N ALA A 537 -0.50 -1.85 -11.56
CA ALA A 537 -1.26 -0.63 -11.69
C ALA A 537 -1.92 -0.55 -13.07
N ALA A 538 -3.03 0.18 -13.16
CA ALA A 538 -3.66 0.47 -14.45
C ALA A 538 -2.77 1.43 -15.26
N TRP A 539 -2.82 1.31 -16.58
CA TRP A 539 -1.97 2.03 -17.54
C TRP A 539 -0.48 1.68 -17.48
N GLU A 540 -0.13 0.57 -16.84
CA GLU A 540 1.24 0.05 -16.80
C GLU A 540 1.40 -1.23 -17.64
N THR A 541 2.64 -1.51 -18.02
CA THR A 541 2.97 -2.69 -18.82
C THR A 541 3.20 -3.91 -17.94
N VAL A 542 2.69 -5.06 -18.38
CA VAL A 542 2.97 -6.37 -17.78
C VAL A 542 3.63 -7.30 -18.79
N SER A 543 4.47 -8.20 -18.30
CA SER A 543 5.12 -9.27 -19.04
C SER A 543 4.47 -10.59 -18.64
N ILE A 544 3.92 -11.32 -19.62
CA ILE A 544 3.37 -12.66 -19.42
C ILE A 544 4.38 -13.65 -19.97
N GLN A 545 4.83 -14.62 -19.16
CA GLN A 545 5.91 -15.54 -19.52
C GLN A 545 5.60 -16.99 -19.15
N HIS A 546 6.01 -17.90 -20.02
CA HIS A 546 6.01 -19.34 -19.74
C HIS A 546 7.32 -19.97 -20.17
N SER A 547 8.10 -20.41 -19.19
CA SER A 547 9.35 -21.15 -19.39
C SER A 547 9.10 -22.65 -19.37
N GLN A 548 9.67 -23.35 -20.34
CA GLN A 548 9.66 -24.80 -20.41
C GLN A 548 11.08 -25.31 -20.33
N ASN A 549 11.28 -26.34 -19.51
CA ASN A 549 12.57 -26.93 -19.24
C ASN A 549 12.65 -28.31 -19.90
N GLN A 550 13.75 -28.57 -20.60
CA GLN A 550 14.09 -29.84 -21.23
C GLN A 550 15.47 -30.29 -20.74
N VAL A 551 15.56 -31.52 -20.25
CA VAL A 551 16.85 -32.09 -19.85
C VAL A 551 17.68 -32.41 -21.10
N VAL A 552 18.94 -31.97 -21.12
CA VAL A 552 19.92 -32.31 -22.16
C VAL A 552 20.83 -33.41 -21.65
N SER A 553 20.44 -34.66 -21.92
CA SER A 553 21.24 -35.82 -21.57
C SER A 553 22.31 -36.09 -22.62
N ASN A 554 23.53 -36.35 -22.17
CA ASN A 554 24.65 -36.84 -22.98
C ASN A 554 24.95 -35.98 -24.24
N PRO A 555 25.23 -34.67 -24.09
CA PRO A 555 25.34 -33.71 -25.19
C PRO A 555 26.35 -34.15 -26.25
N GLN A 556 25.93 -34.18 -27.52
CA GLN A 556 26.79 -34.50 -28.66
C GLN A 556 26.89 -33.31 -29.62
N VAL A 557 28.05 -33.14 -30.26
CA VAL A 557 28.22 -32.10 -31.29
C VAL A 557 27.27 -32.37 -32.46
N ASN A 558 26.61 -31.31 -32.94
CA ASN A 558 25.55 -31.32 -33.96
C ASN A 558 24.25 -32.02 -33.54
N GLN A 559 24.07 -32.34 -32.25
CA GLN A 559 22.76 -32.73 -31.75
C GLN A 559 21.78 -31.56 -31.89
N GLU A 560 20.62 -31.81 -32.47
CA GLU A 560 19.54 -30.84 -32.59
C GLU A 560 18.47 -31.10 -31.53
N LEU A 561 18.06 -30.04 -30.84
CA LEU A 561 16.98 -30.03 -29.87
C LEU A 561 15.89 -29.08 -30.36
N THR A 562 14.62 -29.45 -30.22
CA THR A 562 13.49 -28.59 -30.64
C THR A 562 13.12 -27.60 -29.53
N ILE A 563 12.78 -26.38 -29.92
CA ILE A 563 12.22 -25.34 -29.04
C ILE A 563 10.85 -24.90 -29.56
N ARG A 564 10.10 -24.16 -28.74
CA ARG A 564 8.77 -23.64 -29.13
C ARG A 564 8.88 -22.43 -30.05
N ASP A 565 7.90 -22.30 -30.95
CA ASP A 565 7.83 -21.21 -31.92
C ASP A 565 7.70 -19.82 -31.26
N GLY A 566 8.56 -18.90 -31.70
CA GLY A 566 8.65 -17.55 -31.14
C GLY A 566 9.13 -17.50 -29.69
N ALA A 567 9.99 -18.43 -29.26
CA ALA A 567 10.71 -18.34 -27.99
C ALA A 567 11.55 -17.04 -27.96
N ARG A 568 11.35 -16.22 -26.92
CA ARG A 568 12.04 -14.93 -26.76
C ARG A 568 13.37 -15.05 -26.02
N PHE A 569 13.54 -16.13 -25.28
CA PHE A 569 14.77 -16.40 -24.55
C PHE A 569 15.00 -17.91 -24.55
N VAL A 570 16.23 -18.31 -24.84
CA VAL A 570 16.66 -19.70 -24.89
C VAL A 570 18.03 -19.78 -24.27
N ASP A 571 18.21 -20.70 -23.33
CA ASP A 571 19.49 -20.92 -22.66
C ASP A 571 19.68 -22.39 -22.28
N ILE A 572 20.93 -22.82 -22.20
CA ILE A 572 21.28 -24.10 -21.57
C ILE A 572 22.05 -23.76 -20.31
N THR A 573 21.61 -24.26 -19.16
CA THR A 573 22.29 -24.08 -17.87
C THR A 573 22.78 -25.40 -17.32
N ASP A 574 23.87 -25.34 -16.56
CA ASP A 574 24.39 -26.47 -15.81
C ASP A 574 23.71 -26.63 -14.43
N SER A 575 24.15 -27.60 -13.63
CA SER A 575 23.57 -27.87 -12.31
C SER A 575 23.78 -26.76 -11.28
N THR A 576 24.75 -25.88 -11.52
CA THR A 576 25.02 -24.69 -10.71
C THR A 576 24.26 -23.46 -11.22
N GLY A 577 23.47 -23.60 -12.29
CA GLY A 577 22.74 -22.51 -12.93
C GLY A 577 23.60 -21.66 -13.87
N LYS A 578 24.86 -22.04 -14.11
CA LYS A 578 25.76 -21.30 -15.01
C LYS A 578 25.26 -21.45 -16.44
N SER A 579 25.09 -20.33 -17.13
CA SER A 579 24.70 -20.31 -18.55
C SER A 579 25.86 -20.79 -19.43
N LEU A 580 25.52 -21.61 -20.43
CA LEU A 580 26.43 -22.06 -21.48
C LEU A 580 26.39 -21.12 -22.70
N TRP A 581 25.66 -20.02 -22.64
CA TRP A 581 25.58 -19.07 -23.74
C TRP A 581 26.89 -18.27 -23.87
N THR A 582 27.39 -18.16 -25.10
CA THR A 582 28.52 -17.29 -25.45
C THR A 582 28.20 -16.48 -26.70
N VAL A 583 28.87 -15.32 -26.87
CA VAL A 583 28.66 -14.42 -28.02
C VAL A 583 28.98 -15.12 -29.35
N ASP A 584 29.95 -16.03 -29.34
CA ASP A 584 30.44 -16.78 -30.49
C ASP A 584 29.82 -18.18 -30.63
N ASN A 585 28.80 -18.51 -29.83
CA ASN A 585 28.07 -19.78 -29.87
C ASN A 585 28.98 -21.02 -29.73
N GLN A 586 29.98 -20.98 -28.83
CA GLN A 586 30.94 -22.07 -28.63
C GLN A 586 30.27 -23.39 -28.18
N HIS A 587 29.21 -23.29 -27.37
CA HIS A 587 28.57 -24.44 -26.74
C HIS A 587 27.27 -24.85 -27.44
N PHE A 588 26.44 -23.89 -27.82
CA PHE A 588 25.23 -24.13 -28.60
C PHE A 588 24.89 -22.91 -29.46
N GLN A 589 24.13 -23.16 -30.52
CA GLN A 589 23.59 -22.14 -31.42
C GLN A 589 22.07 -22.27 -31.45
N VAL A 590 21.36 -21.15 -31.31
CA VAL A 590 19.89 -21.10 -31.44
C VAL A 590 19.53 -20.72 -32.87
N ASP A 591 18.66 -21.50 -33.49
CA ASP A 591 18.05 -21.25 -34.80
C ASP A 591 16.55 -21.03 -34.60
N LEU A 592 16.14 -19.76 -34.54
CA LEU A 592 14.75 -19.36 -34.31
C LEU A 592 13.88 -19.57 -35.54
N ASP A 593 14.44 -19.58 -36.75
CA ASP A 593 13.68 -19.75 -38.00
C ASP A 593 13.19 -21.19 -38.15
N ASN A 594 14.00 -22.15 -37.68
CA ASN A 594 13.67 -23.58 -37.69
C ASN A 594 13.23 -24.11 -36.31
N ASN A 595 13.15 -23.25 -35.29
CA ASN A 595 12.79 -23.62 -33.92
C ASN A 595 13.67 -24.73 -33.32
N LYS A 596 15.00 -24.58 -33.45
CA LYS A 596 15.98 -25.55 -32.99
C LYS A 596 17.12 -24.93 -32.19
N VAL A 597 17.75 -25.76 -31.37
CA VAL A 597 19.05 -25.51 -30.74
C VAL A 597 20.03 -26.58 -31.20
N ILE A 598 21.15 -26.14 -31.77
CA ILE A 598 22.21 -27.01 -32.28
C ILE A 598 23.36 -27.00 -31.28
N ILE A 599 23.65 -28.16 -30.69
CA ILE A 599 24.77 -28.33 -29.75
C ILE A 599 26.10 -28.28 -30.52
N LYS A 600 27.07 -27.52 -30.02
CA LYS A 600 28.38 -27.29 -30.64
C LYS A 600 29.54 -27.89 -29.85
N SER A 601 29.35 -28.23 -28.58
CA SER A 601 30.38 -28.90 -27.76
C SER A 601 29.78 -29.94 -26.80
N THR A 602 30.64 -30.74 -26.16
CA THR A 602 30.25 -31.76 -25.16
C THR A 602 30.18 -31.22 -23.72
N PHE A 603 30.28 -29.89 -23.54
CA PHE A 603 30.18 -29.20 -22.24
C PHE A 603 31.20 -29.65 -21.18
N ALA A 604 32.42 -30.00 -21.59
CA ALA A 604 33.45 -30.56 -20.69
C ALA A 604 33.77 -29.69 -19.45
N ASP A 605 33.63 -28.37 -19.56
CA ASP A 605 33.92 -27.41 -18.48
C ASP A 605 32.72 -27.12 -17.55
N PHE A 606 31.60 -27.85 -17.72
CA PHE A 606 30.36 -27.63 -16.97
C PHE A 606 29.90 -28.91 -16.26
N THR A 607 29.08 -28.74 -15.22
CA THR A 607 28.65 -29.86 -14.36
C THR A 607 27.21 -30.28 -14.70
N ALA A 608 27.01 -31.53 -15.07
CA ALA A 608 25.67 -32.10 -15.28
C ALA A 608 24.82 -32.10 -13.98
N PRO A 609 23.48 -32.15 -14.04
CA PRO A 609 22.62 -32.16 -15.24
C PRO A 609 22.61 -30.83 -16.01
N PHE A 610 22.34 -30.92 -17.32
CA PHE A 610 22.14 -29.78 -18.21
C PHE A 610 20.65 -29.60 -18.53
N VAL A 611 20.17 -28.36 -18.50
CA VAL A 611 18.76 -28.02 -18.74
C VAL A 611 18.68 -26.94 -19.81
N LEU A 612 18.06 -27.29 -20.94
CA LEU A 612 17.62 -26.35 -21.96
C LEU A 612 16.32 -25.69 -21.47
N THR A 613 16.32 -24.38 -21.36
CA THR A 613 15.14 -23.58 -21.01
C THR A 613 14.76 -22.72 -22.19
N ASP A 614 13.52 -22.86 -22.66
CA ASP A 614 12.93 -21.95 -23.65
C ASP A 614 11.77 -21.17 -23.01
N THR A 615 11.75 -19.84 -23.22
CA THR A 615 10.76 -18.95 -22.62
C THR A 615 9.96 -18.24 -23.71
N LEU A 616 8.66 -18.49 -23.73
CA LEU A 616 7.70 -17.67 -24.46
C LEU A 616 7.37 -16.45 -23.61
N GLY A 617 7.17 -15.29 -24.23
CA GLY A 617 6.74 -14.11 -23.50
C GLY A 617 6.15 -13.02 -24.38
N GLU A 618 5.24 -12.23 -23.84
CA GLU A 618 4.71 -11.03 -24.49
C GLU A 618 4.51 -9.90 -23.49
N LEU A 619 4.54 -8.67 -24.00
CA LEU A 619 4.26 -7.46 -23.22
C LEU A 619 2.85 -6.99 -23.55
N ALA A 620 2.09 -6.62 -22.53
CA ALA A 620 0.73 -6.13 -22.69
C ALA A 620 0.46 -4.96 -21.73
N LEU A 621 -0.37 -4.00 -22.17
CA LEU A 621 -0.80 -2.87 -21.36
C LEU A 621 -2.02 -3.26 -20.51
N VAL A 622 -1.97 -2.99 -19.21
CA VAL A 622 -3.11 -3.15 -18.30
C VAL A 622 -3.99 -1.91 -18.36
N THR A 623 -5.29 -2.09 -18.50
CA THR A 623 -6.30 -1.00 -18.50
C THR A 623 -7.08 -0.94 -17.18
N GLN A 624 -7.23 -2.08 -16.50
CA GLN A 624 -7.92 -2.17 -15.22
C GLN A 624 -7.32 -3.29 -14.37
N VAL A 625 -7.20 -3.03 -13.08
CA VAL A 625 -6.78 -4.00 -12.05
C VAL A 625 -7.98 -4.29 -11.14
N GLY A 626 -8.42 -5.54 -11.09
CA GLY A 626 -9.39 -6.04 -10.12
C GLY A 626 -8.72 -6.75 -8.94
N SER A 627 -9.51 -7.40 -8.09
CA SER A 627 -8.95 -8.10 -6.91
C SER A 627 -8.03 -9.27 -7.30
N ASN A 628 -8.42 -10.09 -8.28
CA ASN A 628 -7.64 -11.23 -8.81
C ASN A 628 -7.64 -11.28 -10.34
N THR A 629 -7.87 -10.14 -10.99
CA THR A 629 -8.00 -10.05 -12.44
C THR A 629 -7.26 -8.85 -13.00
N LEU A 630 -6.64 -9.01 -14.16
CA LEU A 630 -6.06 -7.92 -14.94
C LEU A 630 -6.77 -7.85 -16.29
N THR A 631 -7.23 -6.66 -16.68
CA THR A 631 -7.82 -6.44 -18.01
C THR A 631 -6.82 -5.75 -18.90
N LEU A 632 -6.44 -6.39 -20.00
CA LEU A 632 -5.49 -5.90 -20.99
C LEU A 632 -6.15 -5.03 -22.05
N ALA A 633 -5.37 -4.13 -22.65
CA ALA A 633 -5.83 -3.29 -23.76
C ALA A 633 -6.17 -4.11 -25.02
N SER A 634 -5.36 -5.12 -25.32
CA SER A 634 -5.49 -6.05 -26.45
C SER A 634 -5.55 -7.50 -25.98
N ASN A 635 -6.05 -8.40 -26.83
CA ASN A 635 -5.98 -9.83 -26.57
C ASN A 635 -4.51 -10.27 -26.59
N LEU A 636 -4.19 -11.28 -25.77
CA LEU A 636 -2.91 -12.00 -25.87
C LEU A 636 -2.72 -12.53 -27.29
N SER A 637 -1.49 -12.44 -27.82
CA SER A 637 -1.17 -12.93 -29.17
C SER A 637 -1.13 -14.46 -29.24
N ARG A 638 -1.01 -15.09 -28.07
CA ARG A 638 -0.92 -16.54 -27.92
C ARG A 638 -1.57 -16.98 -26.61
N GLU A 639 -1.59 -18.28 -26.44
CA GLU A 639 -2.15 -18.91 -25.27
C GLU A 639 -1.07 -19.22 -24.23
N TYR A 640 -1.34 -18.87 -22.99
CA TYR A 640 -0.48 -19.16 -21.84
C TYR A 640 -1.20 -20.15 -20.90
N PRO A 641 -0.55 -21.25 -20.51
CA PRO A 641 -1.14 -22.20 -19.56
C PRO A 641 -1.22 -21.58 -18.15
N ALA A 642 -1.99 -22.23 -17.26
CA ALA A 642 -1.98 -21.92 -15.84
C ALA A 642 -0.55 -22.00 -15.27
N ASN A 643 -0.27 -21.27 -14.19
CA ASN A 643 1.05 -21.12 -13.57
C ASN A 643 2.10 -20.34 -14.38
N SER A 644 1.76 -19.80 -15.56
CA SER A 644 2.59 -18.82 -16.26
C SER A 644 2.79 -17.59 -15.38
N ASP A 645 4.00 -17.02 -15.42
CA ASP A 645 4.37 -15.85 -14.64
C ASP A 645 3.82 -14.58 -15.30
N VAL A 646 3.21 -13.71 -14.50
CA VAL A 646 2.71 -12.40 -14.91
C VAL A 646 3.40 -11.37 -14.05
N SER A 647 4.22 -10.51 -14.66
CA SER A 647 5.11 -9.61 -13.95
C SER A 647 4.85 -8.17 -14.35
N SER A 648 4.76 -7.28 -13.38
CA SER A 648 4.74 -5.84 -13.64
C SER A 648 6.11 -5.40 -14.13
N VAL A 649 6.14 -4.55 -15.16
CA VAL A 649 7.37 -4.08 -15.79
C VAL A 649 7.71 -2.69 -15.29
N GLN A 650 8.91 -2.55 -14.74
CA GLN A 650 9.51 -1.26 -14.43
C GLN A 650 10.21 -0.74 -15.69
N VAL A 651 9.72 0.38 -16.23
CA VAL A 651 10.30 1.03 -17.41
C VAL A 651 11.39 2.00 -16.95
N ILE A 652 12.61 1.72 -17.35
CA ILE A 652 13.80 2.53 -17.06
C ILE A 652 13.92 3.67 -18.09
N GLY A 653 13.49 3.40 -19.33
CA GLY A 653 13.57 4.35 -20.45
C GLY A 653 14.86 4.17 -21.26
N ASP A 654 15.23 5.19 -22.02
CA ASP A 654 16.38 5.08 -22.93
C ASP A 654 17.71 5.16 -22.16
N LEU A 655 18.57 4.17 -22.38
CA LEU A 655 19.90 4.11 -21.78
C LEU A 655 20.97 4.45 -22.82
N GLN A 656 21.63 5.57 -22.57
CA GLN A 656 22.77 6.06 -23.34
C GLN A 656 23.69 6.90 -22.44
N ALA A 657 24.99 6.64 -22.53
CA ALA A 657 25.98 7.52 -21.95
C ALA A 657 25.97 8.87 -22.67
N ARG A 658 25.96 9.94 -21.89
CA ARG A 658 25.88 11.30 -22.44
C ARG A 658 26.62 12.29 -21.57
N VAL A 659 26.99 13.40 -22.18
CA VAL A 659 27.49 14.57 -21.50
C VAL A 659 26.33 15.53 -21.32
N GLY A 660 26.15 16.03 -20.09
CA GLY A 660 25.16 17.03 -19.81
C GLY A 660 25.65 18.42 -20.20
N LYS A 661 25.19 19.42 -19.46
CA LYS A 661 25.39 20.82 -19.84
C LYS A 661 26.82 21.26 -19.53
N VAL A 662 27.51 21.78 -20.54
CA VAL A 662 28.86 22.35 -20.37
C VAL A 662 28.77 23.84 -20.04
N ARG A 663 29.56 24.27 -19.05
CA ARG A 663 29.57 25.62 -18.49
C ARG A 663 30.98 26.11 -18.23
N ASP A 664 31.29 27.33 -18.66
CA ASP A 664 32.58 27.97 -18.42
C ASP A 664 32.42 29.07 -17.37
N MET A 665 33.39 29.19 -16.47
CA MET A 665 33.33 30.01 -15.26
C MET A 665 34.59 30.86 -15.12
N THR A 666 34.44 32.13 -14.72
CA THR A 666 35.58 33.04 -14.52
C THR A 666 36.46 32.66 -13.33
N ALA A 667 35.92 31.93 -12.36
CA ALA A 667 36.64 31.43 -11.20
C ALA A 667 35.98 30.16 -10.62
N TRP A 668 36.79 29.17 -10.25
CA TRP A 668 36.34 28.04 -9.44
C TRP A 668 36.49 28.30 -7.94
N ASN A 669 35.36 28.41 -7.23
CA ASN A 669 35.32 28.69 -5.80
C ASN A 669 35.06 27.44 -4.93
N ASN A 670 35.31 26.24 -5.47
CA ASN A 670 35.04 24.97 -4.80
C ASN A 670 33.58 24.81 -4.34
N ASN A 671 32.64 25.23 -5.19
CA ASN A 671 31.21 25.16 -4.93
C ASN A 671 30.53 24.37 -6.07
N TRP A 672 30.03 23.18 -5.75
CA TRP A 672 29.31 22.30 -6.66
C TRP A 672 27.81 22.64 -6.74
N ASP A 673 27.25 23.34 -5.76
CA ASP A 673 25.81 23.67 -5.73
C ASP A 673 25.45 24.85 -6.64
N LYS A 674 26.43 25.71 -6.97
CA LYS A 674 26.18 26.95 -7.71
C LYS A 674 27.19 27.17 -8.83
N ASP A 675 26.65 27.48 -10.00
CA ASP A 675 27.43 27.99 -11.11
C ASP A 675 27.96 29.41 -10.78
N GLY A 676 29.21 29.67 -11.15
CA GLY A 676 29.82 31.00 -11.07
C GLY A 676 29.47 31.89 -12.26
N ALA A 677 30.06 33.09 -12.30
CA ALA A 677 29.89 34.00 -13.44
C ALA A 677 30.50 33.39 -14.71
N PRO A 678 29.82 33.52 -15.88
CA PRO A 678 30.29 32.92 -17.12
C PRO A 678 31.62 33.53 -17.58
N ALA A 679 32.56 32.68 -17.99
CA ALA A 679 33.81 33.13 -18.60
C ALA A 679 33.61 33.69 -20.02
N THR A 680 34.51 34.57 -20.44
CA THR A 680 34.59 35.04 -21.84
C THR A 680 35.16 33.95 -22.74
N ALA A 681 36.12 33.16 -22.24
CA ALA A 681 36.59 31.94 -22.88
C ALA A 681 35.51 30.86 -22.79
N ASN A 682 35.32 30.10 -23.89
CA ASN A 682 34.27 29.09 -23.98
C ASN A 682 34.81 27.82 -24.66
N LEU A 683 34.50 26.66 -24.09
CA LEU A 683 34.80 25.38 -24.72
C LEU A 683 33.85 25.13 -25.89
N ASN A 684 34.37 25.00 -27.11
CA ASN A 684 33.56 24.81 -28.33
C ASN A 684 33.07 23.35 -28.47
N VAL A 685 32.15 22.97 -27.60
CA VAL A 685 31.54 21.63 -27.58
C VAL A 685 30.50 21.42 -28.68
N VAL A 686 30.11 22.49 -29.41
CA VAL A 686 29.20 22.39 -30.55
C VAL A 686 29.93 21.81 -31.76
N SER A 687 31.15 22.30 -32.05
CA SER A 687 31.95 21.79 -33.17
C SER A 687 32.77 20.55 -32.78
N PHE A 688 33.11 20.42 -31.50
CA PHE A 688 33.91 19.32 -30.96
C PHE A 688 33.27 18.79 -29.67
N PRO A 689 32.20 17.97 -29.77
CA PRO A 689 31.55 17.39 -28.60
C PRO A 689 32.52 16.61 -27.73
N ILE A 690 32.26 16.60 -26.42
CA ILE A 690 32.98 15.72 -25.49
C ILE A 690 32.49 14.29 -25.74
N GLU A 691 33.42 13.39 -26.02
CA GLU A 691 33.14 11.99 -26.35
C GLU A 691 33.10 11.14 -25.07
N VAL A 692 32.12 10.25 -24.95
CA VAL A 692 31.93 9.30 -23.86
C VAL A 692 31.50 7.96 -24.42
N ASP A 693 31.84 6.86 -23.74
CA ASP A 693 31.38 5.51 -24.10
C ASP A 693 30.48 4.94 -23.00
N ASN A 694 29.51 4.11 -23.38
CA ASN A 694 28.63 3.40 -22.44
C ASN A 694 29.41 2.56 -21.41
N GLU A 695 30.51 1.93 -21.82
CA GLU A 695 31.35 1.11 -20.96
C GLU A 695 32.10 1.91 -19.88
N THR A 696 32.50 3.15 -20.16
CA THR A 696 33.43 3.92 -19.33
C THR A 696 32.80 5.12 -18.63
N ALA A 697 31.66 5.59 -19.13
CA ALA A 697 30.94 6.70 -18.53
C ALA A 697 30.52 6.36 -17.09
N VAL A 698 30.76 7.30 -16.21
CA VAL A 698 30.30 7.28 -14.82
C VAL A 698 29.35 8.45 -14.63
N ASN A 699 28.34 8.28 -13.78
CA ASN A 699 27.63 9.44 -13.25
C ASN A 699 28.65 10.20 -12.44
N GLU A 700 29.06 11.40 -12.86
CA GLU A 700 30.01 12.27 -12.14
C GLU A 700 29.93 13.71 -12.63
N GLU A 701 30.21 14.64 -11.73
CA GLU A 701 30.41 16.04 -12.07
C GLU A 701 31.89 16.36 -12.17
N TRP A 702 32.28 16.97 -13.28
CA TRP A 702 33.66 17.27 -13.62
C TRP A 702 33.89 18.77 -13.66
N VAL A 703 35.06 19.19 -13.19
CA VAL A 703 35.58 20.54 -13.36
C VAL A 703 37.00 20.50 -13.90
N LEU A 704 37.25 21.24 -14.98
CA LEU A 704 38.58 21.56 -15.49
C LEU A 704 38.98 22.91 -14.90
N ILE A 705 40.02 22.97 -14.08
CA ILE A 705 40.47 24.21 -13.43
C ILE A 705 41.79 24.63 -14.08
N PHE A 706 41.79 25.77 -14.76
CA PHE A 706 42.97 26.28 -15.45
C PHE A 706 44.01 26.77 -14.45
N THR A 707 45.23 26.26 -14.56
CA THR A 707 46.39 26.67 -13.76
C THR A 707 47.26 27.69 -14.50
N SER A 708 47.10 27.77 -15.82
CA SER A 708 47.68 28.77 -16.70
C SER A 708 46.75 29.00 -17.91
N ALA A 709 47.17 29.82 -18.87
CA ALA A 709 46.42 30.01 -20.12
C ALA A 709 46.32 28.74 -20.99
N THR A 710 47.15 27.72 -20.74
CA THR A 710 47.20 26.50 -21.55
C THR A 710 47.10 25.21 -20.75
N ALA A 711 47.30 25.22 -19.44
CA ALA A 711 47.30 24.03 -18.59
C ALA A 711 46.12 24.04 -17.61
N PHE A 712 45.55 22.87 -17.33
CA PHE A 712 44.45 22.70 -16.38
C PHE A 712 44.56 21.38 -15.60
N ARG A 713 43.85 21.30 -14.48
CA ARG A 713 43.60 20.05 -13.73
C ARG A 713 42.16 19.62 -13.91
N CYS A 714 41.91 18.33 -14.08
CA CYS A 714 40.57 17.76 -14.10
C CYS A 714 40.26 17.14 -12.74
N VAL A 715 39.17 17.60 -12.13
CA VAL A 715 38.72 17.20 -10.81
C VAL A 715 37.27 16.72 -10.93
N GLY A 716 36.99 15.50 -10.49
CA GLY A 716 35.62 15.02 -10.26
C GLY A 716 35.18 15.39 -8.84
N GLU A 717 33.89 15.64 -8.65
CA GLU A 717 33.31 15.97 -7.33
C GLU A 717 33.67 14.92 -6.27
N ARG A 718 33.51 13.63 -6.61
CA ARG A 718 33.74 12.54 -5.67
C ARG A 718 35.10 11.87 -5.84
N ILE A 719 35.56 11.75 -7.09
CA ILE A 719 36.82 11.06 -7.39
C ILE A 719 38.04 11.98 -7.20
N GLY A 720 37.84 13.30 -7.07
CA GLY A 720 38.91 14.27 -6.90
C GLY A 720 39.73 14.45 -8.18
N GLN A 721 40.98 14.90 -8.05
CA GLN A 721 41.82 15.18 -9.23
C GLN A 721 42.24 13.89 -9.94
N VAL A 722 41.70 13.67 -11.15
CA VAL A 722 41.96 12.46 -11.94
C VAL A 722 43.11 12.60 -12.92
N ALA A 723 43.38 13.81 -13.40
CA ALA A 723 44.46 14.08 -14.36
C ALA A 723 44.80 15.57 -14.45
N THR A 724 45.94 15.87 -15.07
CA THR A 724 46.30 17.20 -15.56
C THR A 724 46.36 17.18 -17.08
N GLY A 725 45.91 18.26 -17.73
CA GLY A 725 45.85 18.37 -19.18
C GLY A 725 46.33 19.73 -19.68
N ASP A 726 46.34 19.85 -21.00
CA ASP A 726 46.65 21.09 -21.69
C ASP A 726 45.70 21.31 -22.87
N THR A 727 45.66 22.54 -23.38
CA THR A 727 44.81 22.97 -24.51
C THR A 727 45.37 22.61 -25.89
N VAL A 728 46.56 22.01 -25.95
CA VAL A 728 47.31 21.75 -27.19
C VAL A 728 47.15 20.29 -27.64
N ASN A 729 46.93 19.38 -26.69
CA ASN A 729 46.75 17.95 -26.89
C ASN A 729 45.30 17.51 -26.62
N ASP A 730 44.90 16.36 -27.17
CA ASP A 730 43.64 15.73 -26.78
C ASP A 730 43.71 15.33 -25.31
N PHE A 731 42.66 15.64 -24.55
CA PHE A 731 42.58 15.33 -23.13
C PHE A 731 41.68 14.11 -22.90
N ALA A 732 42.28 13.01 -22.44
CA ALA A 732 41.63 11.72 -22.24
C ALA A 732 42.03 11.11 -20.88
N PRO A 733 41.44 11.56 -19.76
CA PRO A 733 41.81 11.08 -18.42
C PRO A 733 41.47 9.59 -18.27
N VAL A 734 42.48 8.77 -17.94
CA VAL A 734 42.35 7.31 -17.85
C VAL A 734 41.65 6.91 -16.55
N ASN A 735 40.63 6.08 -16.67
CA ASN A 735 39.99 5.42 -15.54
C ASN A 735 40.82 4.17 -15.14
N PRO A 736 41.34 4.11 -13.90
CA PRO A 736 42.16 3.00 -13.44
C PRO A 736 41.40 1.66 -13.37
N LEU A 737 40.06 1.67 -13.33
CA LEU A 737 39.25 0.45 -13.30
C LEU A 737 39.10 -0.20 -14.67
N THR A 738 39.02 0.61 -15.74
CA THR A 738 38.78 0.11 -17.11
C THR A 738 40.03 0.16 -17.98
N ASN A 739 41.07 0.90 -17.55
CA ASN A 739 42.22 1.28 -18.37
C ASN A 739 41.83 2.02 -19.66
N LYS A 740 40.63 2.63 -19.68
CA LYS A 740 40.11 3.43 -20.78
C LYS A 740 39.77 4.84 -20.28
N PRO A 741 39.70 5.85 -21.17
CA PRO A 741 39.34 7.20 -20.75
C PRO A 741 37.92 7.28 -20.16
N PHE A 742 37.72 8.14 -19.16
CA PHE A 742 36.37 8.51 -18.68
C PHE A 742 35.57 9.22 -19.78
N PHE A 743 36.24 10.11 -20.49
CA PHE A 743 35.74 10.89 -21.62
C PHE A 743 36.94 11.38 -22.44
N ILE A 744 36.70 11.92 -23.63
CA ILE A 744 37.73 12.50 -24.48
C ILE A 744 37.30 13.91 -24.89
N ILE A 745 38.18 14.89 -24.66
CA ILE A 745 38.03 16.26 -25.15
C ILE A 745 39.10 16.47 -26.23
N ARG A 746 38.65 16.70 -27.46
CA ARG A 746 39.56 16.97 -28.58
C ARG A 746 40.22 18.33 -28.41
N LYS A 747 41.48 18.45 -28.80
CA LYS A 747 42.23 19.72 -28.74
C LYS A 747 41.51 20.88 -29.43
N GLY A 748 40.76 20.60 -30.49
CA GLY A 748 39.98 21.59 -31.24
C GLY A 748 38.83 22.23 -30.44
N ALA A 749 38.39 21.59 -29.36
CA ALA A 749 37.37 22.14 -28.47
C ALA A 749 37.90 23.32 -27.65
N PHE A 750 39.20 23.35 -27.36
CA PHE A 750 39.83 24.42 -26.58
C PHE A 750 40.01 25.66 -27.43
N GLY A 751 39.21 26.69 -27.17
CA GLY A 751 39.44 28.04 -27.67
C GLY A 751 40.66 28.70 -27.02
N GLY A 752 40.97 29.92 -27.45
CA GLY A 752 41.98 30.77 -26.78
C GLY A 752 41.37 31.65 -25.68
N GLY A 753 42.24 32.33 -24.93
CA GLY A 753 41.83 33.36 -23.96
C GLY A 753 41.59 32.88 -22.53
N TRP A 754 41.99 31.66 -22.19
CA TRP A 754 41.90 31.13 -20.84
C TRP A 754 42.86 31.84 -19.87
N ASN A 755 42.41 32.02 -18.63
CA ASN A 755 43.21 32.55 -17.53
C ASN A 755 43.32 31.56 -16.38
N ALA A 756 44.40 31.67 -15.60
CA ALA A 756 44.53 30.87 -14.38
C ALA A 756 43.38 31.19 -13.42
N GLY A 757 42.72 30.14 -12.92
CA GLY A 757 41.55 30.22 -12.04
C GLY A 757 40.21 30.02 -12.76
N GLU A 758 40.15 30.25 -14.07
CA GLU A 758 38.95 29.94 -14.87
C GLU A 758 38.69 28.43 -14.88
N ALA A 759 37.44 28.04 -15.11
CA ALA A 759 37.07 26.64 -15.08
C ALA A 759 35.97 26.26 -16.07
N VAL A 760 35.94 24.98 -16.45
CA VAL A 760 34.86 24.38 -17.23
C VAL A 760 34.21 23.27 -16.43
N ARG A 761 32.90 23.36 -16.20
CA ARG A 761 32.09 22.37 -15.49
C ARG A 761 31.16 21.65 -16.46
N PHE A 762 31.05 20.34 -16.30
CA PHE A 762 30.10 19.50 -17.02
C PHE A 762 29.86 18.21 -16.24
N ASN A 763 28.75 17.54 -16.49
CA ASN A 763 28.46 16.23 -15.90
C ASN A 763 28.46 15.15 -16.97
N THR A 764 28.93 13.96 -16.62
CA THR A 764 28.72 12.74 -17.41
C THR A 764 27.59 11.93 -16.79
N VAL A 765 26.78 11.33 -17.64
CA VAL A 765 25.71 10.40 -17.24
C VAL A 765 26.02 9.04 -17.85
N ALA A 766 26.03 8.00 -17.02
CA ALA A 766 26.23 6.62 -17.43
C ALA A 766 24.97 6.03 -18.09
N SER A 767 25.14 5.00 -18.91
CA SER A 767 24.07 4.20 -19.51
C SER A 767 23.43 3.21 -18.52
N ALA A 768 23.17 3.66 -17.30
CA ALA A 768 22.66 2.86 -16.20
C ALA A 768 21.76 3.70 -15.27
N GLN A 769 20.76 3.05 -14.67
CA GLN A 769 19.93 3.64 -13.62
C GLN A 769 19.79 2.69 -12.43
N PRO A 770 19.67 3.21 -11.20
CA PRO A 770 19.47 2.39 -10.01
C PRO A 770 18.05 1.82 -10.00
N ILE A 771 17.92 0.57 -9.58
CA ILE A 771 16.65 -0.03 -9.17
C ILE A 771 16.79 -0.57 -7.75
N MET A 772 15.67 -0.56 -7.02
CA MET A 772 15.59 -1.10 -5.67
C MET A 772 14.77 -2.40 -5.70
N ALA A 773 15.40 -3.51 -5.33
CA ALA A 773 14.72 -4.77 -5.10
C ALA A 773 14.50 -4.97 -3.59
N LEU A 774 13.33 -5.48 -3.23
CA LEU A 774 12.95 -5.78 -1.86
C LEU A 774 12.44 -7.21 -1.77
N ARG A 775 12.99 -7.97 -0.81
CA ARG A 775 12.59 -9.33 -0.47
C ARG A 775 11.99 -9.36 0.93
N THR A 776 10.80 -9.91 1.05
CA THR A 776 10.09 -10.08 2.34
C THR A 776 9.91 -11.56 2.62
N THR A 777 10.38 -12.01 3.78
CA THR A 777 10.19 -13.37 4.28
C THR A 777 9.18 -13.34 5.41
N GLN A 778 8.07 -14.07 5.27
CA GLN A 778 7.04 -14.20 6.29
C GLN A 778 7.44 -15.25 7.34
N ALA A 779 7.00 -15.03 8.58
CA ALA A 779 7.16 -16.00 9.64
C ALA A 779 6.41 -17.31 9.32
N GLY A 780 7.11 -18.43 9.39
CA GLY A 780 6.54 -19.74 9.17
C GLY A 780 7.60 -20.82 9.01
N HIS A 781 7.13 -22.05 8.89
CA HIS A 781 8.00 -23.19 8.63
C HIS A 781 7.84 -23.57 7.15
N SER A 782 8.79 -23.15 6.32
CA SER A 782 8.95 -23.67 4.96
C SER A 782 10.34 -24.30 4.85
N GLN A 783 10.42 -25.43 4.16
CA GLN A 783 11.69 -26.01 3.75
C GLN A 783 11.61 -26.20 2.24
N VAL A 784 12.30 -25.33 1.50
CA VAL A 784 12.36 -25.37 0.04
C VAL A 784 13.81 -25.62 -0.37
N ASP A 785 14.05 -26.73 -1.08
CA ASP A 785 15.40 -27.15 -1.46
C ASP A 785 16.02 -26.29 -2.58
N ASP A 786 15.20 -25.58 -3.37
CA ASP A 786 15.63 -24.66 -4.43
C ASP A 786 14.66 -23.49 -4.56
N ASP A 787 15.01 -22.33 -3.97
CA ASP A 787 14.27 -21.08 -4.15
C ASP A 787 15.06 -20.10 -5.03
N LYS A 788 14.52 -19.84 -6.23
CA LYS A 788 15.18 -19.02 -7.27
C LYS A 788 14.19 -18.04 -7.87
N ALA A 789 14.45 -16.76 -7.65
CA ALA A 789 13.83 -15.67 -8.39
C ALA A 789 14.77 -15.16 -9.50
N ILE A 790 14.21 -14.73 -10.62
CA ILE A 790 15.00 -14.24 -11.78
C ILE A 790 14.53 -12.85 -12.14
N ILE A 791 15.44 -11.88 -12.08
CA ILE A 791 15.25 -10.53 -12.63
C ILE A 791 15.69 -10.55 -14.09
N ALA A 792 14.82 -10.09 -14.99
CA ALA A 792 15.12 -9.96 -16.41
C ALA A 792 15.29 -8.48 -16.77
N PHE A 793 16.38 -8.16 -17.45
CA PHE A 793 16.64 -6.85 -18.04
C PHE A 793 16.58 -6.95 -19.57
N ARG A 794 15.78 -6.09 -20.20
CA ARG A 794 15.54 -6.09 -21.64
C ARG A 794 15.44 -4.66 -22.17
N GLY A 795 15.56 -4.53 -23.48
CA GLY A 795 15.35 -3.29 -24.23
C GLY A 795 15.42 -3.59 -25.72
N ASN A 796 15.19 -2.57 -26.54
CA ASN A 796 15.29 -2.67 -27.98
C ASN A 796 16.52 -1.94 -28.49
N GLU A 797 17.16 -2.49 -29.51
CA GLU A 797 18.23 -1.78 -30.22
C GLU A 797 17.62 -0.63 -31.03
N SER A 798 18.31 0.53 -31.06
CA SER A 798 17.91 1.74 -31.78
C SER A 798 18.06 1.65 -33.29
#